data_AF-A0A6P8LJ32-F1
#
_entry.id   AF-A0A6P8LJ32-F1
#
_cell.length_a   1.000
_cell.length_b   1.000
_cell.length_c   1.000
_cell.angle_alpha   90.00
_cell.angle_beta   90.00
_cell.angle_gamma   90.00
#
_symmetry.space_group_name_H-M   'P 1'
#
loop_
_entity.id
_entity.type
_entity.pdbx_description
1 polymer ?
#
loop_
_entity_poly.entity_id
_entity_poly.type
_entity_poly.pdbx_seq_one_letter_code
_entity_poly.pdbx_strand_id
1 'polypeptide(L)'
;MAEEIDDNEFYRENFSADSDWEVFNAQLGEILQKWDVSADSETRNLKSEEIFSCNWKVERERLDMLRNGIEVEYHQAILEDEELARAEAKESTCLQRTSCHHDLMSTGNSFGPPIRSSQELHILARIYGLRRFIVLHPVNPTLNYMKSTSEFNFFLSAVAVVSAEVQSVVPIFVQIYDPKWNYYTGVALAPALRTNFRLIGLEKAPPECRFLMGLLTLFREKVPTSYSQAAMISVCTTYALDTMRIRMPMYVPFDHGLSSEDIVVDGEVSHLEVQQFCALPHGYKPESRTEIYLVYTWPELSEHVAFDSEQRSDFVPSKAPLGKIYLSVEASSYLSCCLRDYQSVAEVTRSLESFVGRNFSGTSSGAEAASNPLDRITEHKLTKRRERSFELPAQAGLTKRLPGPMTESELSELLAYLFPDMHPEMALFPYAKKNFTDKFDPMRIKSAVPDSLVCRLSCLLATCHAHLGSVEGMAQVWAAFTRQLRLLWDNSLTVPGISAGFPDTRTCLLHQKLQMLNVCVERRVQREANSKRKSEGMVGKASSEEEEDEDDDEGEFFDCDDLTAGAGSPTKAVLSLKPEGRLRRLNNEQLLDEPDEYLYIPDTQEPVPKTEDQLQDDAEVMLKLGPGSGLTTQMMCTSLLSDMEAFKAANPRGIMEDFIRWYSPKDWEEVTDELGQVKHQLSIRMTTEGNTWQKVWEQAQAVPVSRQKRLFDDTNEALKVLHYLETRKMHEIYNLTIIPLLHSAILKLADILSNAKLEDLFSSQIEKLLSDLCRLSRSHSDELPSVKPLLDDLAELERRFYQFKCFEQLSGYPKRSSLQQVKLQFEEILRNDNCCTIVNRRLTAAGDGTLYDILIPKLEEDMAERLISKDYIIRLDGDTKTTEKGLYLGPQFMRAIVTGEKLRLCGAFTESTAFV
;
A
#
# COMPACT_ATOMS: atom_id res chain seq x y z
N MET A 1 10.91 -58.97 -0.08
CA MET A 1 10.95 -60.44 -0.07
C MET A 1 11.88 -60.87 1.04
N ALA A 2 11.35 -61.38 2.15
CA ALA A 2 12.14 -62.03 3.18
C ALA A 2 11.92 -63.54 3.02
N GLU A 3 12.98 -64.26 2.69
CA GLU A 3 12.99 -65.71 2.55
C GLU A 3 13.35 -66.32 3.91
N GLU A 4 12.44 -67.09 4.51
CA GLU A 4 12.77 -67.96 5.64
C GLU A 4 12.95 -69.39 5.12
N ILE A 5 14.11 -69.97 5.43
CA ILE A 5 14.46 -71.35 5.11
C ILE A 5 14.10 -72.21 6.33
N ASP A 6 13.21 -73.18 6.15
CA ASP A 6 12.95 -74.23 7.15
C ASP A 6 14.10 -75.27 7.13
N ASP A 7 14.33 -75.96 8.25
CA ASP A 7 15.42 -76.92 8.51
C ASP A 7 15.44 -78.14 7.54
N ASN A 8 14.48 -78.22 6.62
CA ASN A 8 14.36 -79.25 5.58
C ASN A 8 14.58 -78.73 4.14
N GLU A 9 15.16 -77.54 3.93
CA GLU A 9 15.49 -76.96 2.60
C GLU A 9 14.29 -76.84 1.63
N PHE A 10 13.06 -76.77 2.13
CA PHE A 10 11.88 -76.48 1.31
C PHE A 10 11.63 -74.96 1.24
N TYR A 11 11.71 -74.40 0.04
CA TYR A 11 11.29 -73.02 -0.24
C TYR A 11 9.78 -72.89 -0.02
N ARG A 12 9.37 -72.14 1.00
CA ARG A 12 8.00 -71.61 1.10
C ARG A 12 8.03 -70.15 0.73
N GLU A 13 7.43 -69.81 -0.41
CA GLU A 13 7.04 -68.41 -0.66
C GLU A 13 6.05 -68.00 0.43
N ASN A 14 6.41 -66.98 1.21
CA ASN A 14 5.56 -66.45 2.27
C ASN A 14 4.44 -65.62 1.62
N PHE A 15 3.30 -66.26 1.32
CA PHE A 15 2.08 -65.62 0.79
C PHE A 15 1.32 -64.77 1.83
N SER A 16 1.92 -64.50 2.99
CA SER A 16 1.34 -63.78 4.13
C SER A 16 1.82 -62.33 4.27
N ALA A 17 2.70 -61.86 3.39
CA ALA A 17 3.09 -60.45 3.35
C ALA A 17 2.07 -59.68 2.52
N ASP A 18 1.44 -58.66 3.13
CA ASP A 18 0.49 -57.77 2.44
C ASP A 18 1.13 -57.21 1.17
N SER A 19 0.42 -57.31 0.06
CA SER A 19 0.91 -56.78 -1.22
C SER A 19 0.97 -55.25 -1.17
N ASP A 20 1.87 -54.65 -1.95
CA ASP A 20 1.95 -53.19 -2.09
C ASP A 20 0.59 -52.56 -2.47
N TRP A 21 -0.26 -53.31 -3.18
CA TRP A 21 -1.62 -52.89 -3.53
C TRP A 21 -2.58 -52.89 -2.33
N GLU A 22 -2.51 -53.90 -1.47
CA GLU A 22 -3.34 -53.98 -0.24
C GLU A 22 -2.93 -52.91 0.78
N VAL A 23 -1.61 -52.71 0.96
CA VAL A 23 -1.09 -51.64 1.84
C VAL A 23 -1.55 -50.28 1.35
N PHE A 24 -1.47 -50.02 0.04
CA PHE A 24 -1.94 -48.78 -0.55
C PHE A 24 -3.45 -48.58 -0.36
N ASN A 25 -4.25 -49.63 -0.56
CA ASN A 25 -5.71 -49.56 -0.38
C ASN A 25 -6.09 -49.25 1.06
N ALA A 26 -5.43 -49.88 2.04
CA ALA A 26 -5.67 -49.61 3.45
C ALA A 26 -5.38 -48.15 3.81
N GLN A 27 -4.21 -47.63 3.41
CA GLN A 27 -3.85 -46.24 3.67
C GLN A 27 -4.79 -45.25 2.96
N LEU A 28 -5.14 -45.50 1.68
CA LEU A 28 -6.09 -44.65 0.96
C LEU A 28 -7.48 -44.70 1.62
N GLY A 29 -7.93 -45.87 2.07
CA GLY A 29 -9.20 -46.04 2.78
C GLY A 29 -9.27 -45.23 4.06
N GLU A 30 -8.20 -45.23 4.88
CA GLU A 30 -8.10 -44.41 6.09
C GLU A 30 -8.22 -42.91 5.78
N ILE A 31 -7.54 -42.43 4.72
CA ILE A 31 -7.62 -41.04 4.28
C ILE A 31 -9.05 -40.68 3.87
N LEU A 32 -9.69 -41.52 3.03
CA LEU A 32 -11.04 -41.26 2.56
C LEU A 32 -12.08 -41.27 3.70
N GLN A 33 -11.93 -42.17 4.67
CA GLN A 33 -12.79 -42.20 5.87
C GLN A 33 -12.58 -40.94 6.73
N LYS A 34 -11.33 -40.49 6.90
CA LYS A 34 -11.00 -39.26 7.62
C LYS A 34 -11.65 -38.02 7.00
N TRP A 35 -11.76 -37.98 5.67
CA TRP A 35 -12.38 -36.88 4.92
C TRP A 35 -13.91 -36.96 4.80
N ASP A 36 -14.56 -37.96 5.39
CA ASP A 36 -16.02 -38.15 5.38
C ASP A 36 -16.63 -38.13 3.95
N VAL A 37 -15.99 -38.83 3.01
CA VAL A 37 -16.36 -38.79 1.58
C VAL A 37 -17.65 -39.54 1.24
N SER A 38 -18.22 -40.28 2.18
CA SER A 38 -19.47 -41.03 2.03
C SER A 38 -20.71 -40.18 2.29
N ALA A 39 -20.58 -39.06 3.01
CA ALA A 39 -21.66 -38.11 3.21
C ALA A 39 -21.92 -37.31 1.91
N ASP A 40 -23.04 -37.62 1.26
CA ASP A 40 -23.67 -36.68 0.32
C ASP A 40 -24.50 -35.72 1.17
N SER A 41 -23.91 -34.58 1.55
CA SER A 41 -24.71 -33.51 2.15
C SER A 41 -25.82 -33.15 1.16
N GLU A 42 -27.07 -33.05 1.62
CA GLU A 42 -28.21 -32.69 0.78
C GLU A 42 -27.92 -31.35 0.11
N THR A 43 -27.51 -31.42 -1.15
CA THR A 43 -26.74 -30.35 -1.78
C THR A 43 -27.69 -29.49 -2.60
N ARG A 44 -27.75 -28.21 -2.26
CA ARG A 44 -28.43 -27.20 -3.08
C ARG A 44 -27.90 -27.24 -4.52
N ASN A 45 -28.77 -26.87 -5.45
CA ASN A 45 -28.34 -26.55 -6.80
C ASN A 45 -27.37 -25.35 -6.76
N LEU A 46 -26.30 -25.43 -7.55
CA LEU A 46 -25.34 -24.36 -7.70
C LEU A 46 -26.01 -23.17 -8.39
N LYS A 47 -25.72 -21.96 -7.91
CA LYS A 47 -26.07 -20.71 -8.60
C LYS A 47 -25.26 -20.63 -9.90
N SER A 48 -25.70 -19.79 -10.84
CA SER A 48 -24.99 -19.61 -12.11
C SER A 48 -23.60 -19.04 -11.85
N GLU A 49 -22.58 -19.60 -12.52
CA GLU A 49 -21.16 -19.20 -12.44
C GLU A 49 -20.50 -19.30 -11.04
N GLU A 50 -21.19 -19.88 -10.04
CA GLU A 50 -20.75 -19.97 -8.65
C GLU A 50 -19.44 -20.74 -8.47
N ILE A 51 -19.21 -21.80 -9.27
CA ILE A 51 -17.97 -22.59 -9.24
C ILE A 51 -16.74 -21.77 -9.65
N PHE A 52 -16.94 -20.74 -10.48
CA PHE A 52 -15.84 -19.91 -11.01
C PHE A 52 -15.49 -18.74 -10.10
N SER A 53 -16.38 -18.36 -9.18
CA SER A 53 -16.20 -17.23 -8.26
C SER A 53 -15.98 -17.65 -6.80
N CYS A 54 -16.21 -18.92 -6.45
CA CYS A 54 -16.09 -19.39 -5.07
C CYS A 54 -14.63 -19.63 -4.65
N ASN A 55 -14.40 -19.57 -3.33
CA ASN A 55 -13.14 -20.02 -2.73
C ASN A 55 -13.09 -21.55 -2.64
N TRP A 56 -11.87 -22.11 -2.67
CA TRP A 56 -11.64 -23.56 -2.65
C TRP A 56 -10.86 -23.97 -1.39
N LYS A 57 -11.31 -25.03 -0.74
CA LYS A 57 -10.60 -25.73 0.33
C LYS A 57 -9.86 -26.92 -0.27
N VAL A 58 -8.55 -27.02 -0.02
CA VAL A 58 -7.70 -28.12 -0.50
C VAL A 58 -7.03 -28.79 0.70
N GLU A 59 -7.34 -30.07 0.93
CA GLU A 59 -6.67 -30.91 1.92
C GLU A 59 -5.69 -31.87 1.23
N ARG A 60 -4.51 -32.07 1.80
CA ARG A 60 -3.42 -32.86 1.17
C ARG A 60 -2.86 -33.90 2.13
N GLU A 61 -2.72 -35.12 1.65
CA GLU A 61 -2.05 -36.21 2.37
C GLU A 61 -1.10 -36.99 1.48
N ARG A 62 -0.08 -37.61 2.08
CA ARG A 62 0.99 -38.31 1.36
C ARG A 62 0.99 -39.78 1.72
N LEU A 63 1.07 -40.61 0.68
CA LEU A 63 1.15 -42.06 0.75
C LEU A 63 2.57 -42.50 0.34
N ASP A 64 3.29 -43.07 1.30
CA ASP A 64 4.65 -43.56 1.10
C ASP A 64 4.64 -44.96 0.47
N MET A 65 4.94 -45.03 -0.82
CA MET A 65 5.19 -46.29 -1.53
C MET A 65 6.70 -46.51 -1.70
N LEU A 66 7.14 -47.78 -1.63
CA LEU A 66 8.54 -48.25 -1.60
C LEU A 66 9.48 -47.68 -2.69
N ARG A 67 8.97 -47.04 -3.75
CA ARG A 67 9.78 -46.44 -4.83
C ARG A 67 9.42 -45.00 -5.22
N ASN A 68 8.18 -44.53 -5.01
CA ASN A 68 7.70 -43.19 -5.37
C ASN A 68 6.49 -42.80 -4.49
N GLY A 69 6.55 -41.71 -3.74
CA GLY A 69 5.41 -41.22 -2.96
C GLY A 69 4.26 -40.71 -3.86
N ILE A 70 3.01 -41.00 -3.46
CA ILE A 70 1.79 -40.46 -4.07
C ILE A 70 1.17 -39.44 -3.13
N GLU A 71 0.79 -38.28 -3.66
CA GLU A 71 0.03 -37.26 -2.94
C GLU A 71 -1.44 -37.35 -3.33
N VAL A 72 -2.31 -37.24 -2.34
CA VAL A 72 -3.77 -37.25 -2.48
C VAL A 72 -4.27 -35.87 -2.08
N GLU A 73 -4.94 -35.19 -3.01
CA GLU A 73 -5.54 -33.88 -2.77
C GLU A 73 -7.07 -33.98 -2.80
N TYR A 74 -7.74 -33.50 -1.76
CA TYR A 74 -9.19 -33.33 -1.74
C TYR A 74 -9.57 -31.86 -1.95
N HIS A 75 -10.29 -31.59 -3.03
CA HIS A 75 -10.74 -30.26 -3.43
C HIS A 75 -12.24 -30.10 -3.15
N GLN A 76 -12.62 -29.05 -2.40
CA GLN A 76 -14.00 -28.74 -2.05
C GLN A 76 -14.30 -27.23 -2.21
N ALA A 77 -15.36 -26.91 -2.94
CA ALA A 77 -15.85 -25.53 -3.07
C ALA A 77 -16.49 -25.02 -1.76
N ILE A 78 -16.13 -23.81 -1.33
CA ILE A 78 -16.73 -23.11 -0.19
C ILE A 78 -17.89 -22.26 -0.70
N LEU A 79 -19.12 -22.62 -0.34
CA LEU A 79 -20.33 -21.99 -0.84
C LEU A 79 -20.96 -21.10 0.24
N GLU A 80 -21.12 -19.80 -0.04
CA GLU A 80 -21.85 -18.86 0.81
C GLU A 80 -23.33 -19.31 0.86
N ASP A 81 -23.94 -19.43 2.05
CA ASP A 81 -25.30 -19.94 2.34
C ASP A 81 -25.46 -21.43 2.76
N GLU A 82 -24.50 -22.07 3.44
CA GLU A 82 -24.77 -23.41 4.03
C GLU A 82 -25.80 -23.39 5.19
N GLU A 83 -25.99 -22.27 5.88
CA GLU A 83 -26.89 -22.21 7.06
C GLU A 83 -28.39 -22.05 6.74
N LEU A 84 -28.74 -21.38 5.62
CA LEU A 84 -30.15 -21.14 5.23
C LEU A 84 -30.75 -22.28 4.38
N ALA A 85 -29.91 -23.05 3.66
CA ALA A 85 -30.36 -24.12 2.76
C ALA A 85 -30.92 -25.36 3.48
N ARG A 86 -30.65 -25.53 4.79
CA ARG A 86 -31.21 -26.62 5.61
C ARG A 86 -32.74 -26.53 5.77
N ALA A 87 -33.37 -25.40 5.48
CA ALA A 87 -34.79 -25.15 5.75
C ALA A 87 -35.74 -25.43 4.55
N GLU A 88 -35.25 -25.52 3.31
CA GLU A 88 -36.09 -25.61 2.11
C GLU A 88 -35.66 -26.71 1.12
N ALA A 89 -35.13 -27.84 1.61
CA ALA A 89 -34.81 -28.98 0.76
C ALA A 89 -36.10 -29.63 0.22
N LYS A 90 -36.36 -29.45 -1.09
CA LYS A 90 -37.25 -30.36 -1.83
C LYS A 90 -36.46 -31.63 -2.13
N GLU A 91 -36.93 -32.78 -1.64
CA GLU A 91 -36.39 -34.11 -1.93
C GLU A 91 -36.00 -34.25 -3.41
N SER A 92 -34.74 -34.58 -3.68
CA SER A 92 -34.33 -34.99 -5.03
C SER A 92 -35.04 -36.31 -5.35
N THR A 93 -35.82 -36.33 -6.43
CA THR A 93 -36.71 -37.45 -6.79
C THR A 93 -35.99 -38.73 -7.26
N CYS A 94 -34.66 -38.83 -7.16
CA CYS A 94 -33.88 -39.97 -7.64
C CYS A 94 -32.78 -40.39 -6.64
N LEU A 95 -33.11 -41.36 -5.78
CA LEU A 95 -32.22 -41.98 -4.77
C LEU A 95 -30.91 -42.59 -5.32
N GLN A 96 -30.74 -42.64 -6.64
CA GLN A 96 -29.61 -43.26 -7.32
C GLN A 96 -28.53 -42.25 -7.77
N ARG A 97 -28.80 -40.95 -7.67
CA ARG A 97 -27.88 -39.89 -8.13
C ARG A 97 -27.20 -39.22 -6.94
N THR A 98 -25.94 -38.85 -7.16
CA THR A 98 -25.14 -38.08 -6.20
C THR A 98 -24.98 -36.63 -6.67
N SER A 99 -24.49 -35.75 -5.79
CA SER A 99 -24.10 -34.37 -6.13
C SER A 99 -23.26 -34.24 -7.41
N CYS A 100 -22.33 -35.18 -7.66
CA CYS A 100 -21.53 -35.24 -8.89
C CYS A 100 -22.39 -35.32 -10.17
N HIS A 101 -23.48 -36.09 -10.14
CA HIS A 101 -24.39 -36.24 -11.28
C HIS A 101 -25.20 -34.96 -11.53
N HIS A 102 -25.62 -34.28 -10.45
CA HIS A 102 -26.28 -32.98 -10.55
C HIS A 102 -25.34 -31.90 -11.11
N ASP A 103 -24.08 -31.92 -10.68
CA ASP A 103 -23.03 -31.01 -11.15
C ASP A 103 -22.76 -31.16 -12.65
N LEU A 104 -22.58 -32.39 -13.13
CA LEU A 104 -22.36 -32.68 -14.56
C LEU A 104 -23.51 -32.18 -15.45
N MET A 105 -24.73 -32.24 -14.94
CA MET A 105 -25.94 -31.82 -15.66
C MET A 105 -26.27 -30.33 -15.47
N SER A 106 -25.55 -29.61 -14.60
CA SER A 106 -25.75 -28.19 -14.36
C SER A 106 -25.32 -27.34 -15.56
N THR A 107 -26.24 -26.56 -16.11
CA THR A 107 -25.96 -25.72 -17.28
C THR A 107 -25.35 -24.37 -16.92
N GLY A 108 -25.72 -23.81 -15.76
CA GLY A 108 -25.22 -22.51 -15.26
C GLY A 108 -23.73 -22.48 -14.89
N ASN A 109 -23.06 -23.64 -14.77
CA ASN A 109 -21.63 -23.74 -14.45
C ASN A 109 -20.83 -24.42 -15.58
N SER A 110 -21.35 -24.39 -16.81
CA SER A 110 -20.73 -25.05 -17.98
C SER A 110 -19.51 -24.29 -18.51
N PHE A 111 -19.60 -22.96 -18.55
CA PHE A 111 -18.59 -22.08 -19.13
C PHE A 111 -18.27 -20.99 -18.13
N GLY A 112 -16.99 -20.81 -17.84
CA GLY A 112 -16.47 -19.77 -16.96
C GLY A 112 -15.69 -18.71 -17.74
N PRO A 113 -15.02 -17.77 -17.05
CA PRO A 113 -14.10 -16.84 -17.68
C PRO A 113 -13.04 -17.61 -18.49
N PRO A 114 -12.36 -16.98 -19.47
CA PRO A 114 -11.24 -17.61 -20.20
C PRO A 114 -10.04 -17.92 -19.28
N ILE A 115 -9.10 -18.75 -19.77
CA ILE A 115 -8.11 -19.51 -18.97
C ILE A 115 -7.15 -18.65 -18.12
N ARG A 116 -7.09 -17.33 -18.31
CA ARG A 116 -6.14 -16.41 -17.63
C ARG A 116 -6.72 -15.62 -16.44
N SER A 117 -7.85 -16.03 -15.88
CA SER A 117 -8.34 -15.46 -14.61
C SER A 117 -7.35 -15.73 -13.45
N SER A 118 -7.11 -14.72 -12.61
CA SER A 118 -6.10 -14.69 -11.53
C SER A 118 -6.32 -15.68 -10.37
N GLN A 119 -7.42 -16.43 -10.35
CA GLN A 119 -7.67 -17.48 -9.38
C GLN A 119 -7.44 -18.84 -10.06
N GLU A 120 -6.45 -19.60 -9.59
CA GLU A 120 -6.10 -20.93 -10.13
C GLU A 120 -7.18 -21.97 -9.76
N LEU A 121 -8.35 -21.87 -10.40
CA LEU A 121 -9.36 -22.91 -10.39
C LEU A 121 -8.78 -24.20 -10.99
N HIS A 122 -8.87 -25.31 -10.26
CA HIS A 122 -8.38 -26.59 -10.72
C HIS A 122 -9.07 -27.02 -12.03
N ILE A 123 -8.32 -27.63 -12.95
CA ILE A 123 -8.80 -27.94 -14.30
C ILE A 123 -10.02 -28.87 -14.33
N LEU A 124 -10.11 -29.81 -13.37
CA LEU A 124 -11.24 -30.73 -13.26
C LEU A 124 -12.55 -30.02 -12.90
N ALA A 125 -12.50 -29.06 -11.98
CA ALA A 125 -13.65 -28.21 -11.66
C ALA A 125 -14.09 -27.41 -12.89
N ARG A 126 -13.12 -26.86 -13.64
CA ARG A 126 -13.40 -26.09 -14.85
C ARG A 126 -14.02 -26.92 -15.99
N ILE A 127 -13.57 -28.16 -16.16
CA ILE A 127 -13.96 -29.02 -17.28
C ILE A 127 -15.31 -29.70 -17.01
N TYR A 128 -15.47 -30.30 -15.83
CA TYR A 128 -16.64 -31.10 -15.47
C TYR A 128 -17.67 -30.34 -14.63
N GLY A 129 -17.32 -29.18 -14.07
CA GLY A 129 -18.22 -28.41 -13.20
C GLY A 129 -18.46 -29.06 -11.84
N LEU A 130 -17.49 -29.82 -11.33
CA LEU A 130 -17.62 -30.58 -10.07
C LEU A 130 -17.31 -29.69 -8.86
N ARG A 131 -18.16 -29.71 -7.83
CA ARG A 131 -17.93 -28.97 -6.56
C ARG A 131 -16.97 -29.66 -5.58
N ARG A 132 -16.81 -30.98 -5.73
CA ARG A 132 -16.01 -31.86 -4.87
C ARG A 132 -15.32 -32.91 -5.74
N PHE A 133 -14.02 -33.10 -5.58
CA PHE A 133 -13.27 -34.18 -6.25
C PHE A 133 -11.94 -34.44 -5.53
N ILE A 134 -11.40 -35.64 -5.74
CA ILE A 134 -10.09 -36.05 -5.20
C ILE A 134 -9.13 -36.32 -6.35
N VAL A 135 -7.87 -35.91 -6.22
CA VAL A 135 -6.82 -36.12 -7.22
C VAL A 135 -5.65 -36.87 -6.59
N LEU A 136 -5.26 -37.98 -7.22
CA LEU A 136 -4.04 -38.70 -6.93
C LEU A 136 -2.99 -38.32 -7.97
N HIS A 137 -1.85 -37.86 -7.51
CA HIS A 137 -0.70 -37.58 -8.36
C HIS A 137 0.61 -37.89 -7.62
N PRO A 138 1.71 -38.14 -8.34
CA PRO A 138 3.01 -38.31 -7.68
C PRO A 138 3.45 -37.05 -6.95
N VAL A 139 4.17 -37.20 -5.82
CA VAL A 139 4.66 -36.08 -4.97
C VAL A 139 5.57 -35.12 -5.75
N ASN A 140 6.38 -35.65 -6.67
CA ASN A 140 7.25 -34.85 -7.54
C ASN A 140 6.84 -35.03 -9.01
N PRO A 141 5.79 -34.32 -9.46
CA PRO A 141 5.17 -34.54 -10.77
C PRO A 141 6.12 -34.27 -11.95
N THR A 142 7.13 -33.40 -11.78
CA THR A 142 8.11 -33.08 -12.82
C THR A 142 9.22 -34.12 -13.02
N LEU A 143 9.52 -34.90 -11.98
CA LEU A 143 10.62 -35.88 -11.99
C LEU A 143 10.09 -37.32 -12.17
N ASN A 144 8.99 -37.66 -11.49
CA ASN A 144 8.45 -39.01 -11.41
C ASN A 144 6.96 -39.02 -11.75
N TYR A 145 6.60 -38.98 -13.05
CA TYR A 145 5.22 -39.15 -13.51
C TYR A 145 4.94 -40.57 -14.02
N MET A 146 3.67 -40.99 -13.95
CA MET A 146 3.24 -42.32 -14.39
C MET A 146 3.33 -42.43 -15.92
N LYS A 147 3.94 -43.50 -16.43
CA LYS A 147 4.22 -43.65 -17.87
C LYS A 147 3.57 -44.88 -18.50
N SER A 148 3.30 -45.91 -17.70
CA SER A 148 2.85 -47.20 -18.21
C SER A 148 1.38 -47.47 -17.91
N THR A 149 0.71 -48.19 -18.81
CA THR A 149 -0.68 -48.62 -18.62
C THR A 149 -0.86 -49.48 -17.36
N SER A 150 0.16 -50.25 -16.98
CA SER A 150 0.14 -51.06 -15.77
C SER A 150 0.09 -50.22 -14.49
N GLU A 151 0.86 -49.13 -14.43
CA GLU A 151 0.80 -48.17 -13.31
C GLU A 151 -0.57 -47.49 -13.24
N PHE A 152 -1.12 -47.05 -14.38
CA PHE A 152 -2.44 -46.45 -14.43
C PHE A 152 -3.50 -47.41 -13.86
N ASN A 153 -3.49 -48.67 -14.33
CA ASN A 153 -4.44 -49.69 -13.89
C ASN A 153 -4.26 -50.07 -12.42
N PHE A 154 -3.03 -50.06 -11.89
CA PHE A 154 -2.77 -50.27 -10.46
C PHE A 154 -3.53 -49.24 -9.61
N PHE A 155 -3.36 -47.95 -9.88
CA PHE A 155 -4.02 -46.90 -9.10
C PHE A 155 -5.52 -46.82 -9.39
N LEU A 156 -5.95 -47.00 -10.64
CA LEU A 156 -7.39 -47.02 -10.99
C LEU A 156 -8.14 -48.19 -10.34
N SER A 157 -7.52 -49.37 -10.24
CA SER A 157 -8.12 -50.52 -9.55
C SER A 157 -8.18 -50.30 -8.05
N ALA A 158 -7.12 -49.76 -7.44
CA ALA A 158 -7.10 -49.37 -6.03
C ALA A 158 -8.21 -48.37 -5.72
N VAL A 159 -8.28 -47.27 -6.48
CA VAL A 159 -9.31 -46.23 -6.34
C VAL A 159 -10.71 -46.84 -6.45
N ALA A 160 -10.97 -47.71 -7.44
CA ALA A 160 -12.28 -48.31 -7.63
C ALA A 160 -12.72 -49.21 -6.46
N VAL A 161 -11.78 -49.99 -5.90
CA VAL A 161 -12.04 -50.89 -4.77
C VAL A 161 -12.27 -50.08 -3.49
N VAL A 162 -11.36 -49.18 -3.14
CA VAL A 162 -11.47 -48.36 -1.93
C VAL A 162 -12.70 -47.45 -1.99
N SER A 163 -13.02 -46.88 -3.15
CA SER A 163 -14.25 -46.08 -3.30
C SER A 163 -15.51 -46.91 -3.03
N ALA A 164 -15.53 -48.18 -3.42
CA ALA A 164 -16.67 -49.06 -3.19
C ALA A 164 -16.78 -49.48 -1.72
N GLU A 165 -15.63 -49.74 -1.07
CA GLU A 165 -15.54 -50.11 0.34
C GLU A 165 -15.99 -48.97 1.27
N VAL A 166 -15.49 -47.76 1.02
CA VAL A 166 -15.84 -46.55 1.81
C VAL A 166 -17.16 -45.92 1.37
N GLN A 167 -17.79 -46.43 0.30
CA GLN A 167 -19.00 -45.86 -0.30
C GLN A 167 -18.83 -44.38 -0.68
N SER A 168 -17.68 -44.03 -1.26
CA SER A 168 -17.38 -42.65 -1.65
C SER A 168 -18.36 -42.15 -2.71
N VAL A 169 -19.03 -41.03 -2.42
CA VAL A 169 -19.85 -40.29 -3.38
C VAL A 169 -19.03 -39.24 -4.15
N VAL A 170 -17.78 -39.02 -3.73
CA VAL A 170 -16.85 -38.06 -4.35
C VAL A 170 -16.10 -38.72 -5.51
N PRO A 171 -16.04 -38.09 -6.70
CA PRO A 171 -15.25 -38.58 -7.82
C PRO A 171 -13.76 -38.53 -7.50
N ILE A 172 -13.05 -39.63 -7.76
CA ILE A 172 -11.61 -39.77 -7.54
C ILE A 172 -10.90 -39.90 -8.87
N PHE A 173 -9.88 -39.07 -9.09
CA PHE A 173 -9.10 -38.96 -10.31
C PHE A 173 -7.65 -39.35 -10.07
N VAL A 174 -7.04 -40.00 -11.06
CA VAL A 174 -5.61 -40.29 -11.12
C VAL A 174 -5.01 -39.48 -12.27
N GLN A 175 -3.97 -38.68 -11.97
CA GLN A 175 -3.21 -37.97 -12.99
C GLN A 175 -2.29 -38.96 -13.73
N ILE A 176 -2.41 -39.00 -15.05
CA ILE A 176 -1.66 -39.91 -15.92
C ILE A 176 -0.78 -39.13 -16.88
N TYR A 177 0.34 -39.72 -17.31
CA TYR A 177 1.32 -39.10 -18.19
C TYR A 177 1.96 -37.81 -17.60
N ASP A 178 2.59 -37.00 -18.46
CA ASP A 178 3.23 -35.74 -18.05
C ASP A 178 2.17 -34.76 -17.51
N PRO A 179 2.32 -34.25 -16.27
CA PRO A 179 1.41 -33.29 -15.65
C PRO A 179 1.11 -32.07 -16.52
N LYS A 180 2.04 -31.64 -17.37
CA LYS A 180 1.84 -30.51 -18.30
C LYS A 180 0.65 -30.72 -19.24
N TRP A 181 0.31 -31.97 -19.54
CA TRP A 181 -0.82 -32.31 -20.41
C TRP A 181 -2.17 -32.28 -19.69
N ASN A 182 -2.16 -32.31 -18.36
CA ASN A 182 -3.35 -32.34 -17.51
C ASN A 182 -4.28 -33.51 -17.88
N TYR A 183 -3.73 -34.72 -18.07
CA TYR A 183 -4.52 -35.92 -18.34
C TYR A 183 -4.93 -36.63 -17.05
N TYR A 184 -6.21 -36.97 -16.98
CA TYR A 184 -6.82 -37.59 -15.80
C TYR A 184 -7.75 -38.72 -16.24
N THR A 185 -7.74 -39.80 -15.47
CA THR A 185 -8.77 -40.83 -15.51
C THR A 185 -9.36 -40.95 -14.12
N GLY A 186 -10.68 -41.04 -14.02
CA GLY A 186 -11.35 -41.09 -12.71
C GLY A 186 -12.56 -41.98 -12.70
N VAL A 187 -13.04 -42.26 -11.50
CA VAL A 187 -14.25 -43.04 -11.24
C VAL A 187 -15.07 -42.35 -10.16
N ALA A 188 -16.38 -42.32 -10.33
CA ALA A 188 -17.34 -42.04 -9.26
C ALA A 188 -18.31 -43.20 -9.13
N LEU A 189 -18.64 -43.53 -7.89
CA LEU A 189 -19.63 -44.54 -7.57
C LEU A 189 -20.89 -43.88 -7.01
N ALA A 190 -22.02 -44.47 -7.34
CA ALA A 190 -23.32 -44.19 -6.77
C ALA A 190 -24.06 -45.52 -6.60
N PRO A 191 -25.18 -45.58 -5.84
CA PRO A 191 -25.73 -46.85 -5.36
C PRO A 191 -25.99 -47.90 -6.46
N ALA A 192 -26.44 -47.50 -7.65
CA ALA A 192 -26.62 -48.39 -8.82
C ALA A 192 -25.92 -47.91 -10.09
N LEU A 193 -25.02 -46.93 -9.99
CA LEU A 193 -24.38 -46.29 -11.13
C LEU A 193 -22.87 -46.17 -10.92
N ARG A 194 -22.10 -46.37 -12.00
CA ARG A 194 -20.67 -46.08 -12.04
C ARG A 194 -20.40 -45.10 -13.17
N THR A 195 -19.77 -43.98 -12.83
CA THR A 195 -19.38 -42.95 -13.81
C THR A 195 -17.88 -43.02 -14.04
N ASN A 196 -17.48 -43.27 -15.29
CA ASN A 196 -16.08 -43.31 -15.69
C ASN A 196 -15.69 -41.99 -16.35
N PHE A 197 -14.70 -41.32 -15.78
CA PHE A 197 -14.13 -40.08 -16.30
C PHE A 197 -12.90 -40.36 -17.12
N ARG A 198 -12.84 -39.81 -18.33
CA ARG A 198 -11.66 -39.89 -19.20
C ARG A 198 -11.39 -38.55 -19.85
N LEU A 199 -10.16 -38.07 -19.69
CA LEU A 199 -9.69 -36.88 -20.37
C LEU A 199 -8.54 -37.24 -21.30
N ILE A 200 -8.73 -36.95 -22.59
CA ILE A 200 -7.80 -37.28 -23.67
C ILE A 200 -7.54 -36.01 -24.48
N GLY A 201 -6.29 -35.80 -24.90
CA GLY A 201 -5.91 -34.74 -25.83
C GLY A 201 -5.29 -35.32 -27.11
N LEU A 202 -5.68 -34.75 -28.24
CA LEU A 202 -5.12 -35.04 -29.56
C LEU A 202 -4.49 -33.75 -30.06
N GLU A 203 -3.19 -33.80 -30.42
CA GLU A 203 -2.53 -32.65 -31.03
C GLU A 203 -3.05 -32.35 -32.43
N LYS A 204 -3.46 -33.40 -33.16
CA LYS A 204 -4.09 -33.32 -34.48
C LYS A 204 -5.37 -34.13 -34.50
N ALA A 205 -6.50 -33.44 -34.42
CA ALA A 205 -7.82 -34.04 -34.48
C ALA A 205 -8.20 -34.40 -35.93
N PRO A 206 -8.89 -35.54 -36.15
CA PRO A 206 -9.60 -35.80 -37.40
C PRO A 206 -10.51 -34.61 -37.76
N PRO A 207 -10.61 -34.21 -39.04
CA PRO A 207 -11.33 -33.00 -39.44
C PRO A 207 -12.79 -33.03 -39.01
N GLU A 208 -13.44 -34.20 -39.08
CA GLU A 208 -14.83 -34.40 -38.69
C GLU A 208 -15.06 -34.14 -37.19
N CYS A 209 -14.10 -34.50 -36.32
CA CYS A 209 -14.19 -34.32 -34.86
C CYS A 209 -13.88 -32.89 -34.39
N ARG A 210 -13.58 -31.96 -35.32
CA ARG A 210 -13.42 -30.53 -35.00
C ARG A 210 -14.76 -29.79 -34.95
N PHE A 211 -15.83 -30.43 -35.43
CA PHE A 211 -17.16 -29.86 -35.56
C PHE A 211 -18.18 -30.71 -34.79
N LEU A 212 -19.32 -30.10 -34.46
CA LEU A 212 -20.36 -30.73 -33.66
C LEU A 212 -20.83 -32.06 -34.25
N MET A 213 -20.97 -32.15 -35.58
CA MET A 213 -21.57 -33.34 -36.21
C MET A 213 -20.71 -34.60 -36.00
N GLY A 214 -19.38 -34.51 -36.15
CA GLY A 214 -18.49 -35.63 -35.87
C GLY A 214 -18.42 -35.95 -34.37
N LEU A 215 -18.49 -34.94 -33.51
CA LEU A 215 -18.56 -35.12 -32.06
C LEU A 215 -19.85 -35.85 -31.63
N LEU A 216 -20.99 -35.53 -32.24
CA LEU A 216 -22.26 -36.23 -31.98
C LEU A 216 -22.21 -37.70 -32.40
N THR A 217 -21.58 -38.01 -33.55
CA THR A 217 -21.34 -39.41 -33.97
C THR A 217 -20.52 -40.17 -32.93
N LEU A 218 -19.39 -39.59 -32.49
CA LEU A 218 -18.53 -40.20 -31.46
C LEU A 218 -19.30 -40.39 -30.14
N PHE A 219 -20.09 -39.40 -29.73
CA PHE A 219 -20.91 -39.47 -28.52
C PHE A 219 -21.94 -40.60 -28.60
N ARG A 220 -22.68 -40.70 -29.71
CA ARG A 220 -23.72 -41.72 -29.92
C ARG A 220 -23.14 -43.13 -30.06
N GLU A 221 -21.91 -43.29 -30.56
CA GLU A 221 -21.22 -44.58 -30.55
C GLU A 221 -20.84 -45.06 -29.14
N LYS A 222 -20.64 -44.13 -28.19
CA LYS A 222 -20.31 -44.45 -26.79
C LYS A 222 -21.53 -44.65 -25.90
N VAL A 223 -22.64 -44.00 -26.22
CA VAL A 223 -23.87 -44.07 -25.43
C VAL A 223 -24.67 -45.34 -25.81
N PRO A 224 -25.25 -46.07 -24.83
CA PRO A 224 -26.12 -47.21 -25.11
C PRO A 224 -27.32 -46.85 -26.00
N THR A 225 -27.77 -47.77 -26.85
CA THR A 225 -28.94 -47.57 -27.72
C THR A 225 -30.26 -47.40 -26.97
N SER A 226 -30.29 -47.69 -25.67
CA SER A 226 -31.44 -47.50 -24.78
C SER A 226 -31.84 -46.03 -24.57
N TYR A 227 -30.98 -45.06 -24.90
CA TYR A 227 -31.33 -43.64 -24.80
C TYR A 227 -32.08 -43.17 -26.05
N SER A 228 -33.39 -42.93 -25.91
CA SER A 228 -34.26 -42.44 -26.99
C SER A 228 -34.36 -40.91 -27.08
N GLN A 229 -33.87 -40.18 -26.06
CA GLN A 229 -33.96 -38.72 -25.99
C GLN A 229 -32.88 -38.04 -26.85
N ALA A 230 -33.18 -36.83 -27.30
CA ALA A 230 -32.24 -35.95 -27.99
C ALA A 230 -31.21 -35.40 -27.00
N ALA A 231 -29.93 -35.37 -27.39
CA ALA A 231 -28.90 -34.76 -26.56
C ALA A 231 -29.06 -33.24 -26.50
N MET A 232 -28.74 -32.66 -25.35
CA MET A 232 -28.67 -31.22 -25.11
C MET A 232 -27.22 -30.74 -25.28
N ILE A 233 -27.06 -29.69 -26.07
CA ILE A 233 -25.77 -29.21 -26.56
C ILE A 233 -25.61 -27.77 -26.11
N SER A 234 -24.50 -27.48 -25.44
CA SER A 234 -24.10 -26.11 -25.14
C SER A 234 -22.81 -25.82 -25.87
N VAL A 235 -22.73 -24.67 -26.54
CA VAL A 235 -21.57 -24.29 -27.33
C VAL A 235 -21.05 -22.94 -26.85
N CYS A 236 -19.74 -22.83 -26.74
CA CYS A 236 -19.05 -21.59 -26.40
C CYS A 236 -17.91 -21.36 -27.39
N THR A 237 -17.88 -20.18 -28.01
CA THR A 237 -16.81 -19.78 -28.92
C THR A 237 -16.04 -18.62 -28.30
N THR A 238 -14.72 -18.77 -28.20
CA THR A 238 -13.83 -17.74 -27.64
C THR A 238 -12.94 -17.16 -28.73
N TYR A 239 -12.96 -15.84 -28.87
CA TYR A 239 -12.14 -15.07 -29.81
C TYR A 239 -11.16 -14.19 -29.04
N ALA A 240 -9.91 -14.09 -29.51
CA ALA A 240 -8.95 -13.11 -29.01
C ALA A 240 -8.94 -11.92 -29.96
N LEU A 241 -9.11 -10.72 -29.41
CA LEU A 241 -8.85 -9.52 -30.18
C LEU A 241 -7.38 -9.14 -30.08
N ASP A 242 -6.98 -8.23 -30.96
CA ASP A 242 -5.66 -7.61 -30.90
C ASP A 242 -5.47 -7.01 -29.50
N THR A 243 -4.35 -7.37 -28.91
CA THR A 243 -3.99 -6.87 -27.58
C THR A 243 -3.87 -5.36 -27.63
N MET A 244 -4.63 -4.66 -26.78
CA MET A 244 -4.58 -3.22 -26.71
C MET A 244 -3.37 -2.80 -25.87
N ARG A 245 -2.60 -1.87 -26.42
CA ARG A 245 -1.44 -1.27 -25.75
C ARG A 245 -1.53 0.22 -25.91
N ILE A 246 -1.67 0.91 -24.79
CA ILE A 246 -1.53 2.37 -24.74
C ILE A 246 -0.14 2.68 -24.25
N ARG A 247 0.57 3.50 -25.02
CA ARG A 247 1.85 4.05 -24.60
C ARG A 247 1.59 5.30 -23.76
N MET A 248 1.99 5.21 -22.50
CA MET A 248 2.06 6.35 -21.58
C MET A 248 3.51 6.43 -21.10
N PRO A 249 4.34 7.25 -21.77
CA PRO A 249 5.77 7.27 -21.51
C PRO A 249 6.07 7.61 -20.05
N MET A 250 7.23 7.13 -19.59
CA MET A 250 7.73 7.54 -18.29
C MET A 250 7.96 9.05 -18.32
N TYR A 251 7.25 9.79 -17.49
CA TYR A 251 7.62 11.16 -17.20
C TYR A 251 8.46 11.14 -15.94
N VAL A 252 9.78 11.33 -16.08
CA VAL A 252 10.70 11.49 -14.96
C VAL A 252 11.04 12.97 -14.83
N PRO A 253 10.62 13.59 -13.72
CA PRO A 253 11.14 14.90 -13.32
C PRO A 253 12.68 14.87 -13.26
N PHE A 254 13.34 15.80 -13.98
CA PHE A 254 14.80 16.00 -14.00
C PHE A 254 15.66 14.97 -14.77
N ASP A 255 15.07 14.13 -15.61
CA ASP A 255 15.85 13.27 -16.51
C ASP A 255 16.23 14.01 -17.80
N HIS A 256 17.54 14.09 -18.08
CA HIS A 256 18.11 14.59 -19.34
C HIS A 256 18.39 13.47 -20.36
N GLY A 257 17.98 12.23 -20.04
CA GLY A 257 18.03 11.09 -20.94
C GLY A 257 17.21 11.27 -22.22
N LEU A 258 17.23 10.27 -23.10
CA LEU A 258 16.45 10.27 -24.35
C LEU A 258 15.03 10.74 -24.06
N SER A 259 14.65 11.89 -24.64
CA SER A 259 13.33 12.45 -24.45
C SER A 259 12.30 11.41 -24.91
N SER A 260 11.08 11.46 -24.34
CA SER A 260 9.98 10.62 -24.82
C SER A 260 9.74 10.76 -26.33
N GLU A 261 10.24 11.84 -26.96
CA GLU A 261 10.17 12.10 -28.40
C GLU A 261 11.27 11.36 -29.20
N ASP A 262 12.38 10.98 -28.56
CA ASP A 262 13.52 10.31 -29.21
C ASP A 262 13.34 8.79 -29.37
N ILE A 263 12.32 8.20 -28.72
CA ILE A 263 12.02 6.76 -28.80
C ILE A 263 10.95 6.53 -29.87
N VAL A 264 11.38 6.44 -31.13
CA VAL A 264 10.52 6.08 -32.27
C VAL A 264 10.05 4.63 -32.12
N VAL A 265 8.78 4.44 -31.75
CA VAL A 265 8.15 3.12 -31.71
C VAL A 265 6.68 3.28 -32.09
N ASP A 266 6.18 2.35 -32.91
CA ASP A 266 4.79 2.32 -33.36
C ASP A 266 3.79 2.30 -32.18
N GLY A 267 2.84 3.25 -32.20
CA GLY A 267 1.71 3.34 -31.26
C GLY A 267 1.22 4.77 -31.03
N GLU A 268 -0.07 4.94 -30.70
CA GLU A 268 -0.61 6.26 -30.28
C GLU A 268 -0.10 6.59 -28.86
N VAL A 269 0.62 7.72 -28.73
CA VAL A 269 1.13 8.23 -27.46
C VAL A 269 0.03 9.01 -26.77
N SER A 270 -0.37 8.57 -25.57
CA SER A 270 -1.28 9.33 -24.72
C SER A 270 -0.47 10.17 -23.73
N HIS A 271 -0.61 11.49 -23.80
CA HIS A 271 -0.03 12.40 -22.80
C HIS A 271 -0.96 12.48 -21.58
N LEU A 272 -0.39 12.36 -20.38
CA LEU A 272 -1.07 12.71 -19.14
C LEU A 272 -0.75 14.18 -18.84
N GLU A 273 -1.76 15.03 -18.85
CA GLU A 273 -1.64 16.39 -18.32
C GLU A 273 -1.75 16.32 -16.78
N VAL A 274 -0.82 16.97 -16.08
CA VAL A 274 -0.81 17.10 -14.62
C VAL A 274 -0.82 18.60 -14.31
N GLN A 275 -1.76 19.07 -13.49
CA GLN A 275 -1.89 20.50 -13.17
C GLN A 275 -0.82 20.96 -12.18
N GLN A 276 -0.32 20.03 -11.35
CA GLN A 276 0.66 20.30 -10.30
C GLN A 276 1.89 19.43 -10.49
N PHE A 277 3.05 20.06 -10.70
CA PHE A 277 4.31 19.33 -10.84
C PHE A 277 4.68 18.66 -9.52
N CYS A 278 4.88 17.34 -9.58
CA CYS A 278 5.34 16.52 -8.47
C CYS A 278 6.51 15.68 -8.98
N ALA A 279 7.62 15.70 -8.23
CA ALA A 279 8.86 14.97 -8.53
C ALA A 279 8.73 13.44 -8.37
N LEU A 280 7.66 12.84 -8.91
CA LEU A 280 7.42 11.40 -8.97
C LEU A 280 7.30 10.96 -10.42
N PRO A 281 7.69 9.74 -10.78
CA PRO A 281 7.43 9.21 -12.10
C PRO A 281 5.93 8.95 -12.29
N HIS A 282 5.45 8.97 -13.54
CA HIS A 282 4.15 8.41 -13.92
C HIS A 282 4.26 7.75 -15.30
N GLY A 283 3.21 7.03 -15.69
CA GLY A 283 3.17 6.28 -16.94
C GLY A 283 3.31 4.78 -16.70
N TYR A 284 3.39 4.03 -17.79
CA TYR A 284 3.36 2.57 -17.78
C TYR A 284 4.50 1.99 -18.60
N LYS A 285 5.01 0.85 -18.14
CA LYS A 285 6.05 0.11 -18.86
C LYS A 285 5.56 -0.32 -20.25
N PRO A 286 6.42 -0.37 -21.29
CA PRO A 286 6.02 -0.75 -22.66
C PRO A 286 5.41 -2.15 -22.80
N GLU A 287 5.69 -3.05 -21.85
CA GLU A 287 5.13 -4.40 -21.80
C GLU A 287 3.67 -4.42 -21.31
N SER A 288 3.18 -3.31 -20.77
CA SER A 288 1.82 -3.18 -20.27
C SER A 288 0.81 -3.38 -21.40
N ARG A 289 -0.20 -4.21 -21.14
CA ARG A 289 -1.17 -4.63 -22.15
C ARG A 289 -2.51 -5.01 -21.57
N THR A 290 -3.55 -4.87 -22.37
CA THR A 290 -4.88 -5.41 -22.09
C THR A 290 -5.27 -6.41 -23.17
N GLU A 291 -5.36 -7.67 -22.79
CA GLU A 291 -5.86 -8.75 -23.64
C GLU A 291 -7.38 -8.78 -23.56
N ILE A 292 -8.03 -8.88 -24.72
CA ILE A 292 -9.48 -8.80 -24.83
C ILE A 292 -9.99 -10.10 -25.42
N TYR A 293 -10.93 -10.74 -24.72
CA TYR A 293 -11.57 -11.96 -25.16
C TYR A 293 -13.06 -11.73 -25.37
N LEU A 294 -13.56 -12.12 -26.54
CA LEU A 294 -15.00 -12.17 -26.81
C LEU A 294 -15.47 -13.61 -26.65
N VAL A 295 -16.49 -13.79 -25.81
CA VAL A 295 -17.07 -15.11 -25.53
C VAL A 295 -18.53 -15.08 -25.92
N TYR A 296 -18.90 -15.95 -26.85
CA TYR A 296 -20.29 -16.13 -27.28
C TYR A 296 -20.77 -17.51 -26.89
N THR A 297 -21.96 -17.59 -26.30
CA THR A 297 -22.48 -18.82 -25.71
C THR A 297 -23.87 -19.12 -26.21
N TRP A 298 -24.08 -20.37 -26.62
CA TRP A 298 -25.38 -20.97 -26.92
C TRP A 298 -25.69 -22.01 -25.85
N PRO A 299 -26.46 -21.65 -24.82
CA PRO A 299 -26.88 -22.60 -23.79
C PRO A 299 -28.02 -23.48 -24.33
N GLU A 300 -27.96 -24.78 -24.03
CA GLU A 300 -29.10 -25.73 -24.15
C GLU A 300 -29.81 -25.76 -25.52
N LEU A 301 -29.08 -26.14 -26.57
CA LEU A 301 -29.63 -26.46 -27.88
C LEU A 301 -29.94 -27.95 -28.00
N SER A 302 -31.04 -28.31 -28.66
CA SER A 302 -31.30 -29.70 -29.03
C SER A 302 -30.42 -30.12 -30.22
N GLU A 303 -29.97 -31.38 -30.24
CA GLU A 303 -29.19 -31.96 -31.34
C GLU A 303 -29.83 -31.81 -32.73
N HIS A 304 -31.15 -31.69 -32.82
CA HIS A 304 -31.86 -31.52 -34.09
C HIS A 304 -31.87 -30.07 -34.60
N VAL A 305 -31.58 -29.10 -33.74
CA VAL A 305 -31.64 -27.66 -34.06
C VAL A 305 -30.26 -27.12 -34.41
N ALA A 306 -29.21 -27.67 -33.80
CA ALA A 306 -27.84 -27.20 -33.99
C ALA A 306 -27.17 -27.88 -35.19
N PHE A 307 -26.63 -27.09 -36.12
CA PHE A 307 -25.84 -27.60 -37.24
C PHE A 307 -24.44 -26.96 -37.28
N ASP A 308 -23.39 -27.80 -37.26
CA ASP A 308 -22.01 -27.36 -37.40
C ASP A 308 -21.15 -28.44 -38.07
N SER A 309 -20.59 -28.06 -39.21
CA SER A 309 -19.68 -28.81 -40.05
C SER A 309 -18.66 -27.86 -40.70
N GLU A 310 -17.65 -28.42 -41.36
CA GLU A 310 -16.63 -27.63 -42.07
C GLU A 310 -17.22 -26.69 -43.14
N GLN A 311 -18.31 -27.10 -43.78
CA GLN A 311 -18.95 -26.33 -44.85
C GLN A 311 -19.95 -25.30 -44.33
N ARG A 312 -20.56 -25.54 -43.16
CA ARG A 312 -21.60 -24.69 -42.60
C ARG A 312 -21.62 -24.78 -41.08
N SER A 313 -21.61 -23.62 -40.42
CA SER A 313 -21.79 -23.49 -38.98
C SER A 313 -22.92 -22.52 -38.64
N ASP A 314 -23.82 -22.93 -37.75
CA ASP A 314 -24.84 -22.03 -37.19
C ASP A 314 -24.29 -21.20 -36.00
N PHE A 315 -23.09 -21.53 -35.49
CA PHE A 315 -22.43 -20.86 -34.37
C PHE A 315 -21.66 -19.62 -34.80
N VAL A 316 -22.39 -18.63 -35.30
CA VAL A 316 -21.86 -17.32 -35.69
C VAL A 316 -22.17 -16.28 -34.60
N PRO A 317 -21.24 -15.41 -34.20
CA PRO A 317 -21.47 -14.37 -33.17
C PRO A 317 -22.77 -13.56 -33.33
N SER A 318 -23.19 -13.27 -34.57
CA SER A 318 -24.46 -12.61 -34.93
C SER A 318 -25.73 -13.40 -34.60
N LYS A 319 -25.61 -14.68 -34.28
CA LYS A 319 -26.71 -15.56 -33.88
C LYS A 319 -26.64 -15.97 -32.40
N ALA A 320 -25.61 -15.54 -31.67
CA ALA A 320 -25.41 -15.92 -30.28
C ALA A 320 -26.50 -15.32 -29.35
N PRO A 321 -27.10 -16.11 -28.45
CA PRO A 321 -28.06 -15.59 -27.48
C PRO A 321 -27.38 -14.82 -26.33
N LEU A 322 -26.15 -15.20 -25.97
CA LEU A 322 -25.35 -14.58 -24.91
C LEU A 322 -23.97 -14.21 -25.45
N GLY A 323 -23.46 -13.04 -25.06
CA GLY A 323 -22.12 -12.56 -25.42
C GLY A 323 -21.50 -11.71 -24.32
N LYS A 324 -20.25 -12.00 -23.97
CA LYS A 324 -19.47 -11.33 -22.92
C LYS A 324 -18.09 -10.90 -23.44
N ILE A 325 -17.61 -9.73 -23.01
CA ILE A 325 -16.20 -9.31 -23.12
C ILE A 325 -15.51 -9.65 -21.81
N TYR A 326 -14.34 -10.26 -21.87
CA TYR A 326 -13.41 -10.38 -20.74
C TYR A 326 -12.15 -9.57 -21.03
N LEU A 327 -11.72 -8.78 -20.05
CA LEU A 327 -10.48 -8.00 -20.10
C LEU A 327 -9.46 -8.59 -19.13
N SER A 328 -8.33 -9.06 -19.66
CA SER A 328 -7.16 -9.42 -18.83
C SER A 328 -6.13 -8.30 -18.92
N VAL A 329 -5.79 -7.72 -17.77
CA VAL A 329 -4.93 -6.53 -17.69
C VAL A 329 -3.62 -6.87 -17.01
N GLU A 330 -2.54 -6.80 -17.77
CA GLU A 330 -1.18 -6.91 -17.28
C GLU A 330 -0.55 -5.52 -17.43
N ALA A 331 -0.63 -4.68 -16.40
CA ALA A 331 -0.09 -3.31 -16.44
C ALA A 331 0.86 -3.07 -15.27
N SER A 332 1.99 -2.44 -15.57
CA SER A 332 3.00 -2.07 -14.57
C SER A 332 3.26 -0.56 -14.67
N SER A 333 2.84 0.19 -13.66
CA SER A 333 3.05 1.63 -13.59
C SER A 333 4.44 1.96 -13.03
N TYR A 334 5.01 3.06 -13.50
CA TYR A 334 6.30 3.54 -12.98
C TYR A 334 6.20 4.11 -11.57
N LEU A 335 5.06 4.72 -11.21
CA LEU A 335 4.82 5.24 -9.86
C LEU A 335 4.80 4.10 -8.84
N SER A 336 3.97 3.07 -9.03
CA SER A 336 3.92 1.93 -8.11
C SER A 336 5.25 1.19 -8.03
N CYS A 337 5.99 1.05 -9.14
CA CYS A 337 7.34 0.49 -9.08
C CYS A 337 8.28 1.36 -8.22
N CYS A 338 8.32 2.68 -8.44
CA CYS A 338 9.12 3.61 -7.65
C CYS A 338 8.81 3.54 -6.15
N LEU A 339 7.52 3.46 -5.78
CA LEU A 339 7.10 3.37 -4.38
C LEU A 339 7.47 2.01 -3.75
N ARG A 340 7.32 0.89 -4.49
CA ARG A 340 7.76 -0.44 -4.03
C ARG A 340 9.27 -0.52 -3.88
N ASP A 341 10.02 0.08 -4.80
CA ASP A 341 11.49 0.11 -4.71
C ASP A 341 11.92 0.93 -3.48
N TYR A 342 11.25 2.06 -3.21
CA TYR A 342 11.50 2.88 -2.01
C TYR A 342 11.19 2.12 -0.71
N GLN A 343 10.22 1.20 -0.72
CA GLN A 343 9.93 0.35 0.45
C GLN A 343 11.14 -0.47 0.91
N SER A 344 12.02 -0.90 -0.01
CA SER A 344 13.22 -1.66 0.35
C SER A 344 14.22 -0.86 1.21
N VAL A 345 14.14 0.48 1.19
CA VAL A 345 15.00 1.35 2.01
C VAL A 345 14.71 1.16 3.50
N ALA A 346 13.50 0.71 3.86
CA ALA A 346 13.13 0.38 5.24
C ALA A 346 14.05 -0.68 5.89
N GLU A 347 14.67 -1.55 5.08
CA GLU A 347 15.57 -2.62 5.54
C GLU A 347 17.04 -2.14 5.65
N VAL A 348 17.36 -0.95 5.14
CA VAL A 348 18.74 -0.45 5.06
C VAL A 348 19.15 0.24 6.37
N THR A 349 19.97 -0.46 7.16
CA THR A 349 20.45 0.00 8.48
C THR A 349 21.74 0.82 8.45
N ARG A 350 22.35 0.99 7.27
CA ARG A 350 23.59 1.76 7.10
C ARG A 350 23.38 3.25 7.38
N SER A 351 24.38 3.89 7.99
CA SER A 351 24.38 5.34 8.25
C SER A 351 24.69 6.13 6.98
N LEU A 352 24.20 7.37 6.94
CA LEU A 352 24.49 8.33 5.87
C LEU A 352 26.00 8.54 5.65
N GLU A 353 26.78 8.62 6.74
CA GLU A 353 28.25 8.74 6.69
C GLU A 353 28.92 7.60 5.92
N SER A 354 28.32 6.40 5.90
CA SER A 354 28.89 5.26 5.19
C SER A 354 28.79 5.38 3.67
N PHE A 355 27.95 6.29 3.16
CA PHE A 355 27.76 6.56 1.74
C PHE A 355 28.48 7.84 1.32
N VAL A 356 28.37 8.91 2.13
CA VAL A 356 28.86 10.25 1.75
C VAL A 356 30.22 10.60 2.39
N GLY A 357 30.71 9.75 3.31
CA GLY A 357 31.95 9.96 4.06
C GLY A 357 31.77 10.89 5.27
N ARG A 358 32.72 10.91 6.22
CA ARG A 358 32.58 11.64 7.50
C ARG A 358 32.62 13.18 7.39
N ASN A 359 33.12 13.72 6.28
CA ASN A 359 33.41 15.16 6.14
C ASN A 359 32.36 15.94 5.31
N PHE A 360 31.18 15.36 5.06
CA PHE A 360 30.16 15.97 4.20
C PHE A 360 29.42 17.16 4.85
N SER A 361 29.30 17.17 6.18
CA SER A 361 28.56 18.16 6.99
C SER A 361 29.21 19.56 6.98
N GLY A 362 30.44 19.70 6.44
CA GLY A 362 31.17 20.96 6.43
C GLY A 362 31.74 21.36 7.80
N THR A 363 31.47 20.56 8.84
CA THR A 363 32.15 20.63 10.14
C THR A 363 33.55 20.03 10.01
N SER A 364 34.46 20.71 9.31
CA SER A 364 35.87 20.47 9.58
C SER A 364 36.08 20.90 11.03
N SER A 365 36.14 19.92 11.93
CA SER A 365 36.83 20.10 13.21
C SER A 365 38.14 20.81 12.86
N GLY A 366 38.44 21.93 13.53
CA GLY A 366 39.63 22.75 13.29
C GLY A 366 40.96 21.97 13.39
N ALA A 367 40.91 20.68 13.73
CA ALA A 367 42.02 19.75 13.70
C ALA A 367 42.53 19.37 12.29
N GLU A 368 41.70 19.34 11.23
CA GLU A 368 42.17 18.98 9.87
C GLU A 368 42.38 20.18 8.93
N ALA A 369 41.86 21.36 9.28
CA ALA A 369 42.25 22.63 8.66
C ALA A 369 43.59 23.18 9.19
N ALA A 370 44.22 22.45 10.12
CA ALA A 370 45.62 22.62 10.49
C ALA A 370 46.49 21.92 9.44
N SER A 371 46.60 22.54 8.25
CA SER A 371 47.87 22.51 7.53
C SER A 371 48.98 22.75 8.56
N ASN A 372 49.92 21.82 8.64
CA ASN A 372 51.07 21.81 9.54
C ASN A 372 51.51 23.26 9.87
N PRO A 373 51.63 23.70 11.14
CA PRO A 373 51.97 25.08 11.48
C PRO A 373 53.29 25.59 10.86
N LEU A 374 54.14 24.68 10.40
CA LEU A 374 55.36 24.97 9.63
C LEU A 374 55.09 25.38 8.17
N ASP A 375 54.00 24.90 7.54
CA ASP A 375 53.63 25.26 6.16
C ASP A 375 53.12 26.71 6.06
N ARG A 376 52.50 27.23 7.13
CA ARG A 376 52.13 28.65 7.22
C ARG A 376 53.33 29.59 7.41
N ILE A 377 54.50 29.07 7.75
CA ILE A 377 55.74 29.83 7.92
C ILE A 377 56.55 29.84 6.60
N THR A 378 56.36 28.83 5.74
CA THR A 378 57.08 28.68 4.46
C THR A 378 56.35 29.31 3.27
N GLU A 379 55.06 29.66 3.40
CA GLU A 379 54.32 30.36 2.35
C GLU A 379 54.64 31.86 2.31
N HIS A 380 55.31 32.28 1.23
CA HIS A 380 55.61 33.68 0.94
C HIS A 380 54.32 34.51 0.76
N LYS A 381 54.11 35.49 1.64
CA LYS A 381 53.02 36.47 1.57
C LYS A 381 53.12 37.33 0.30
N LEU A 382 52.37 36.97 -0.72
CA LEU A 382 51.96 37.88 -1.79
C LEU A 382 50.47 37.67 -2.07
N THR A 383 49.61 38.47 -1.46
CA THR A 383 48.42 39.06 -2.13
C THR A 383 47.71 40.06 -1.22
N LYS A 384 47.15 41.09 -1.88
CA LYS A 384 46.65 42.33 -1.30
C LYS A 384 45.32 42.14 -0.57
N ARG A 385 45.18 42.89 0.52
CA ARG A 385 43.94 43.22 1.26
C ARG A 385 42.77 43.44 0.29
N ARG A 386 41.74 42.59 0.33
CA ARG A 386 40.47 42.78 -0.39
C ARG A 386 39.42 43.30 0.59
N GLU A 387 38.85 44.45 0.25
CA GLU A 387 37.77 45.12 0.96
C GLU A 387 36.50 44.26 0.95
N ARG A 388 35.76 44.26 2.07
CA ARG A 388 34.49 43.56 2.26
C ARG A 388 33.41 44.19 1.37
N SER A 389 33.13 43.55 0.25
CA SER A 389 31.89 43.72 -0.52
C SER A 389 31.02 42.49 -0.24
N PHE A 390 29.75 42.70 0.14
CA PHE A 390 28.78 41.62 0.37
C PHE A 390 28.46 40.93 -0.96
N GLU A 391 29.14 39.82 -1.25
CA GLU A 391 28.68 38.80 -2.19
C GLU A 391 28.32 37.55 -1.38
N LEU A 392 27.18 36.92 -1.70
CA LEU A 392 26.81 35.60 -1.18
C LEU A 392 28.00 34.63 -1.38
N PRO A 393 28.35 33.76 -0.41
CA PRO A 393 29.47 32.84 -0.55
C PRO A 393 29.33 31.99 -1.82
N ALA A 394 30.43 31.78 -2.56
CA ALA A 394 30.44 31.10 -3.85
C ALA A 394 29.79 29.69 -3.75
N GLN A 395 28.62 29.54 -4.37
CA GLN A 395 27.78 28.33 -4.43
C GLN A 395 28.50 27.08 -4.97
N ALA A 396 29.64 27.25 -5.64
CA ALA A 396 30.49 26.16 -6.14
C ALA A 396 30.99 25.21 -5.03
N GLY A 397 30.94 25.59 -3.75
CA GLY A 397 31.29 24.70 -2.65
C GLY A 397 30.26 23.59 -2.37
N LEU A 398 28.96 23.84 -2.65
CA LEU A 398 27.79 23.05 -2.20
C LEU A 398 27.60 21.69 -2.91
N THR A 399 28.14 21.55 -4.11
CA THR A 399 28.10 20.32 -4.90
C THR A 399 29.50 19.73 -5.09
N LYS A 400 30.55 20.57 -5.07
CA LYS A 400 31.94 20.10 -5.08
C LYS A 400 32.23 19.20 -3.88
N ARG A 401 32.79 18.02 -4.19
CA ARG A 401 33.31 17.00 -3.25
C ARG A 401 32.29 16.12 -2.51
N LEU A 402 31.00 16.12 -2.88
CA LEU A 402 30.08 15.08 -2.38
C LEU A 402 30.25 13.81 -3.23
N PRO A 403 30.66 12.66 -2.66
CA PRO A 403 30.73 11.42 -3.41
C PRO A 403 29.31 10.90 -3.68
N GLY A 404 29.07 10.45 -4.91
CA GLY A 404 27.80 9.85 -5.30
C GLY A 404 27.66 9.73 -6.82
N PRO A 405 26.57 9.10 -7.28
CA PRO A 405 26.35 8.77 -8.69
C PRO A 405 25.97 9.96 -9.57
N MET A 406 25.41 11.04 -8.99
CA MET A 406 24.94 12.21 -9.76
C MET A 406 26.05 13.24 -9.98
N THR A 407 25.99 13.90 -11.14
CA THR A 407 26.85 15.01 -11.52
C THR A 407 26.50 16.30 -10.74
N GLU A 408 27.44 17.26 -10.71
CA GLU A 408 27.23 18.55 -10.04
C GLU A 408 26.07 19.35 -10.67
N SER A 409 25.84 19.23 -11.98
CA SER A 409 24.73 19.88 -12.69
C SER A 409 23.38 19.29 -12.31
N GLU A 410 23.26 17.95 -12.33
CA GLU A 410 22.03 17.25 -11.94
C GLU A 410 21.67 17.61 -10.49
N LEU A 411 22.63 17.52 -9.56
CA LEU A 411 22.40 17.85 -8.16
C LEU A 411 21.96 19.32 -7.97
N SER A 412 22.50 20.25 -8.78
CA SER A 412 22.12 21.67 -8.73
C SER A 412 20.67 21.90 -9.18
N GLU A 413 20.20 21.18 -10.20
CA GLU A 413 18.80 21.24 -10.64
C GLU A 413 17.84 20.69 -9.59
N LEU A 414 18.21 19.56 -8.97
CA LEU A 414 17.44 18.97 -7.88
C LEU A 414 17.33 19.94 -6.69
N LEU A 415 18.42 20.63 -6.35
CA LEU A 415 18.42 21.66 -5.31
C LEU A 415 17.61 22.89 -5.71
N ALA A 416 17.62 23.30 -6.99
CA ALA A 416 16.79 24.39 -7.49
C ALA A 416 15.29 24.08 -7.39
N TYR A 417 14.89 22.81 -7.51
CA TYR A 417 13.50 22.39 -7.28
C TYR A 417 13.08 22.46 -5.80
N LEU A 418 13.98 22.11 -4.88
CA LEU A 418 13.73 22.19 -3.43
C LEU A 418 13.78 23.63 -2.91
N PHE A 419 14.73 24.43 -3.41
CA PHE A 419 15.02 25.79 -2.96
C PHE A 419 14.99 26.79 -4.14
N PRO A 420 13.82 27.02 -4.77
CA PRO A 420 13.69 27.86 -5.95
C PRO A 420 14.16 29.31 -5.71
N ASP A 421 13.96 29.84 -4.50
CA ASP A 421 14.34 31.21 -4.16
C ASP A 421 15.87 31.44 -4.13
N MET A 422 16.65 30.37 -3.91
CA MET A 422 18.12 30.42 -3.91
C MET A 422 18.71 30.22 -5.32
N HIS A 423 17.91 29.74 -6.26
CA HIS A 423 18.28 29.44 -7.64
C HIS A 423 17.31 30.07 -8.64
N PRO A 424 17.11 31.40 -8.62
CA PRO A 424 16.10 32.07 -9.46
C PRO A 424 16.35 31.89 -10.97
N GLU A 425 17.61 31.64 -11.37
CA GLU A 425 17.98 31.40 -12.77
C GLU A 425 17.59 30.00 -13.28
N MET A 426 17.42 29.01 -12.39
CA MET A 426 17.10 27.61 -12.71
C MET A 426 15.72 27.17 -12.19
N ALA A 427 15.05 28.01 -11.40
CA ALA A 427 13.79 27.69 -10.73
C ALA A 427 12.60 27.65 -11.71
N LEU A 428 12.26 26.45 -12.18
CA LEU A 428 11.08 26.21 -13.02
C LEU A 428 9.77 26.15 -12.20
N PHE A 429 9.86 25.78 -10.92
CA PHE A 429 8.69 25.48 -10.07
C PHE A 429 8.74 26.25 -8.74
N PRO A 430 8.46 27.56 -8.72
CA PRO A 430 8.43 28.34 -7.47
C PRO A 430 7.27 27.90 -6.56
N TYR A 431 7.43 28.08 -5.24
CA TYR A 431 6.34 27.84 -4.30
C TYR A 431 5.18 28.81 -4.56
N ALA A 432 3.95 28.30 -4.57
CA ALA A 432 2.78 29.15 -4.76
C ALA A 432 2.64 30.15 -3.60
N LYS A 433 2.58 31.46 -3.89
CA LYS A 433 2.44 32.55 -2.89
C LYS A 433 1.09 32.57 -2.15
N LYS A 434 0.23 31.56 -2.34
CA LYS A 434 -1.05 31.46 -1.63
C LYS A 434 -0.80 30.81 -0.28
N ASN A 435 -1.29 31.46 0.78
CA ASN A 435 -1.26 30.93 2.13
C ASN A 435 -1.69 29.46 2.12
N PHE A 436 -0.89 28.60 2.75
CA PHE A 436 -1.05 27.14 2.87
C PHE A 436 -2.34 26.70 3.61
N THR A 437 -3.38 27.53 3.68
CA THR A 437 -4.51 27.43 4.60
C THR A 437 -5.75 26.73 4.04
N ASP A 438 -5.93 26.65 2.72
CA ASP A 438 -7.27 26.35 2.16
C ASP A 438 -7.48 24.92 1.63
N LYS A 439 -6.44 24.05 1.61
CA LYS A 439 -6.57 22.70 1.02
C LYS A 439 -6.09 21.52 1.87
N PHE A 440 -5.36 21.76 2.97
CA PHE A 440 -4.82 20.69 3.80
C PHE A 440 -5.45 20.75 5.18
N ASP A 441 -6.19 19.70 5.54
CA ASP A 441 -6.63 19.51 6.91
C ASP A 441 -5.60 18.65 7.67
N PRO A 442 -4.73 19.26 8.50
CA PRO A 442 -3.76 18.50 9.29
C PRO A 442 -4.44 17.59 10.34
N MET A 443 -5.75 17.71 10.59
CA MET A 443 -6.49 16.73 11.38
C MET A 443 -6.69 15.40 10.63
N ARG A 444 -6.61 15.36 9.30
CA ARG A 444 -6.85 14.12 8.55
C ARG A 444 -5.62 13.24 8.47
N ILE A 445 -4.45 13.76 8.12
CA ILE A 445 -3.25 12.94 7.93
C ILE A 445 -2.05 13.66 8.54
N LYS A 446 -1.22 12.96 9.33
CA LYS A 446 0.05 13.49 9.85
C LYS A 446 1.12 13.56 8.77
N SER A 447 0.89 14.43 7.80
CA SER A 447 1.74 14.71 6.64
C SER A 447 2.18 16.18 6.65
N ALA A 448 2.64 16.69 5.52
CA ALA A 448 2.89 18.11 5.29
C ALA A 448 1.92 18.66 4.25
N VAL A 449 1.82 19.99 4.17
CA VAL A 449 0.95 20.67 3.20
C VAL A 449 1.37 20.27 1.77
N PRO A 450 0.43 20.03 0.84
CA PRO A 450 0.76 19.77 -0.56
C PRO A 450 1.68 20.85 -1.13
N ASP A 451 2.65 20.45 -1.94
CA ASP A 451 3.71 21.30 -2.50
C ASP A 451 4.68 21.92 -1.46
N SER A 452 4.65 21.50 -0.19
CA SER A 452 5.66 21.90 0.80
C SER A 452 7.04 21.28 0.51
N LEU A 453 8.10 21.87 1.08
CA LEU A 453 9.46 21.37 0.95
C LEU A 453 9.59 19.89 1.35
N VAL A 454 8.86 19.47 2.39
CA VAL A 454 8.87 18.08 2.87
C VAL A 454 8.28 17.12 1.83
N CYS A 455 7.15 17.47 1.22
CA CYS A 455 6.55 16.68 0.15
C CYS A 455 7.46 16.62 -1.09
N ARG A 456 8.04 17.76 -1.50
CA ARG A 456 8.97 17.84 -2.64
C ARG A 456 10.21 16.98 -2.41
N LEU A 457 10.83 17.08 -1.23
CA LEU A 457 12.00 16.27 -0.84
C LEU A 457 11.66 14.78 -0.82
N SER A 458 10.52 14.40 -0.23
CA SER A 458 10.12 12.99 -0.13
C SER A 458 9.91 12.36 -1.51
N CYS A 459 9.26 13.09 -2.42
CA CYS A 459 9.09 12.65 -3.81
C CYS A 459 10.44 12.54 -4.54
N LEU A 460 11.31 13.54 -4.36
CA LEU A 460 12.62 13.56 -5.00
C LEU A 460 13.50 12.39 -4.53
N LEU A 461 13.55 12.09 -3.22
CA LEU A 461 14.33 10.98 -2.69
C LEU A 461 13.87 9.63 -3.27
N ALA A 462 12.56 9.42 -3.39
CA ALA A 462 12.01 8.20 -4.00
C ALA A 462 12.39 8.09 -5.50
N THR A 463 12.32 9.20 -6.23
CA THR A 463 12.71 9.25 -7.65
C THR A 463 14.21 9.05 -7.84
N CYS A 464 15.05 9.67 -7.01
CA CYS A 464 16.50 9.46 -7.04
C CYS A 464 16.87 8.01 -6.70
N HIS A 465 16.18 7.41 -5.74
CA HIS A 465 16.35 5.98 -5.43
C HIS A 465 15.96 5.09 -6.63
N ALA A 466 14.86 5.38 -7.32
CA ALA A 466 14.43 4.57 -8.45
C ALA A 466 15.31 4.76 -9.71
N HIS A 467 15.81 5.97 -9.97
CA HIS A 467 16.37 6.33 -11.29
C HIS A 467 17.81 6.90 -11.26
N LEU A 468 18.28 7.46 -10.15
CA LEU A 468 19.55 8.21 -10.07
C LEU A 468 20.52 7.57 -9.07
N GLY A 469 20.73 6.25 -9.17
CA GLY A 469 21.76 5.53 -8.42
C GLY A 469 21.35 4.99 -7.05
N SER A 470 20.08 4.58 -6.90
CA SER A 470 19.58 3.81 -5.74
C SER A 470 19.87 4.51 -4.40
N VAL A 471 20.25 3.74 -3.38
CA VAL A 471 20.51 4.23 -2.02
C VAL A 471 21.65 5.26 -2.00
N GLU A 472 22.65 5.14 -2.88
CA GLU A 472 23.78 6.09 -2.97
C GLU A 472 23.33 7.45 -3.50
N GLY A 473 22.47 7.47 -4.52
CA GLY A 473 21.87 8.70 -5.03
C GLY A 473 20.97 9.39 -4.01
N MET A 474 20.12 8.61 -3.34
CA MET A 474 19.29 9.10 -2.24
C MET A 474 20.14 9.73 -1.12
N ALA A 475 21.23 9.07 -0.71
CA ALA A 475 22.15 9.56 0.30
C ALA A 475 22.85 10.87 -0.13
N GLN A 476 23.26 10.97 -1.40
CA GLN A 476 23.88 12.17 -1.96
C GLN A 476 22.90 13.38 -1.93
N VAL A 477 21.63 13.18 -2.31
CA VAL A 477 20.60 14.23 -2.23
C VAL A 477 20.34 14.65 -0.77
N TRP A 478 20.20 13.69 0.14
CA TRP A 478 19.97 14.01 1.56
C TRP A 478 21.13 14.79 2.17
N ALA A 479 22.38 14.42 1.86
CA ALA A 479 23.55 15.16 2.31
C ALA A 479 23.65 16.57 1.70
N ALA A 480 23.28 16.74 0.43
CA ALA A 480 23.20 18.07 -0.19
C ALA A 480 22.11 18.93 0.46
N PHE A 481 20.96 18.34 0.78
CA PHE A 481 19.86 18.98 1.47
C PHE A 481 20.24 19.47 2.88
N THR A 482 20.85 18.62 3.71
CA THR A 482 21.27 19.02 5.08
C THR A 482 22.34 20.12 5.05
N ARG A 483 23.27 20.02 4.10
CA ARG A 483 24.30 21.03 3.89
C ARG A 483 23.72 22.37 3.43
N GLN A 484 22.65 22.35 2.64
CA GLN A 484 21.89 23.54 2.27
C GLN A 484 21.13 24.14 3.47
N LEU A 485 20.55 23.32 4.34
CA LEU A 485 19.91 23.82 5.58
C LEU A 485 20.92 24.51 6.50
N ARG A 486 22.13 23.96 6.63
CA ARG A 486 23.22 24.61 7.39
C ARG A 486 23.60 25.97 6.80
N LEU A 487 23.69 26.06 5.47
CA LEU A 487 23.93 27.34 4.79
C LEU A 487 22.82 28.37 5.09
N LEU A 488 21.55 27.95 5.08
CA LEU A 488 20.43 28.83 5.41
C LEU A 488 20.51 29.32 6.86
N TRP A 489 20.83 28.44 7.80
CA TRP A 489 21.05 28.80 9.20
C TRP A 489 22.21 29.78 9.39
N ASP A 490 23.36 29.52 8.76
CA ASP A 490 24.56 30.38 8.89
C ASP A 490 24.31 31.79 8.35
N ASN A 491 23.48 31.91 7.31
CA ASN A 491 23.10 33.20 6.71
C ASN A 491 21.82 33.81 7.31
N SER A 492 21.22 33.20 8.34
CA SER A 492 19.96 33.65 8.96
C SER A 492 18.80 33.79 7.96
N LEU A 493 18.69 32.84 7.02
CA LEU A 493 17.62 32.75 6.03
C LEU A 493 16.62 31.68 6.45
N THR A 494 15.32 31.99 6.35
CA THR A 494 14.25 31.04 6.63
C THR A 494 14.17 29.97 5.54
N VAL A 495 13.86 28.73 5.94
CA VAL A 495 13.60 27.60 5.06
C VAL A 495 12.31 27.84 4.27
N PRO A 496 12.35 27.83 2.92
CA PRO A 496 11.19 28.08 2.08
C PRO A 496 10.25 26.86 2.07
N GLY A 497 8.98 27.08 1.70
CA GLY A 497 7.98 26.00 1.56
C GLY A 497 7.52 25.37 2.88
N ILE A 498 7.77 26.03 4.02
CA ILE A 498 7.35 25.63 5.37
C ILE A 498 6.46 26.73 5.97
N SER A 499 5.42 26.34 6.71
CA SER A 499 4.52 27.30 7.36
C SER A 499 5.21 28.01 8.53
N ALA A 500 4.93 29.30 8.71
CA ALA A 500 5.48 30.08 9.81
C ALA A 500 4.75 29.80 11.13
N GLY A 501 5.44 29.96 12.26
CA GLY A 501 4.91 29.75 13.60
C GLY A 501 5.50 28.54 14.32
N PHE A 502 4.92 28.20 15.48
CA PHE A 502 5.39 27.09 16.29
C PHE A 502 5.18 25.73 15.62
N PRO A 503 6.01 24.72 15.97
CA PRO A 503 5.85 23.37 15.45
C PRO A 503 4.43 22.83 15.69
N ASP A 504 3.77 22.37 14.63
CA ASP A 504 2.41 21.83 14.70
C ASP A 504 2.45 20.30 14.84
N THR A 505 2.06 19.78 16.01
CA THR A 505 2.04 18.34 16.33
C THR A 505 1.08 17.51 15.46
N ARG A 506 0.23 18.17 14.67
CA ARG A 506 -0.65 17.53 13.69
C ARG A 506 0.06 17.23 12.36
N THR A 507 1.22 17.84 12.09
CA THR A 507 2.02 17.60 10.89
C THR A 507 3.06 16.50 11.10
N CYS A 508 3.70 16.02 10.04
CA CYS A 508 4.78 15.02 10.18
C CYS A 508 6.01 15.58 10.90
N LEU A 509 6.77 14.70 11.57
CA LEU A 509 7.92 15.10 12.39
C LEU A 509 8.98 15.90 11.61
N LEU A 510 9.25 15.54 10.35
CA LEU A 510 10.19 16.28 9.52
C LEU A 510 9.72 17.73 9.27
N HIS A 511 8.42 17.96 9.08
CA HIS A 511 7.87 19.31 8.95
C HIS A 511 8.05 20.11 10.25
N GLN A 512 7.75 19.48 11.40
CA GLN A 512 7.92 20.10 12.72
C GLN A 512 9.38 20.50 13.00
N LYS A 513 10.36 19.66 12.62
CA LYS A 513 11.79 19.97 12.76
C LYS A 513 12.21 21.16 11.89
N LEU A 514 11.70 21.26 10.67
CA LEU A 514 11.99 22.42 9.79
C LEU A 514 11.26 23.70 10.28
N GLN A 515 10.06 23.58 10.85
CA GLN A 515 9.39 24.68 11.55
C GLN A 515 10.24 25.17 12.74
N MET A 516 10.77 24.25 13.54
CA MET A 516 11.67 24.59 14.65
C MET A 516 12.88 25.38 14.15
N LEU A 517 13.50 24.96 13.06
CA LEU A 517 14.64 25.66 12.46
C LEU A 517 14.26 27.09 12.02
N ASN A 518 13.09 27.29 11.42
CA ASN A 518 12.58 28.63 11.08
C ASN A 518 12.38 29.51 12.31
N VAL A 519 11.80 28.96 13.39
CA VAL A 519 11.64 29.68 14.66
C VAL A 519 13.01 30.08 15.22
N CYS A 520 14.01 29.21 15.19
CA CYS A 520 15.37 29.56 15.61
C CYS A 520 15.95 30.72 14.79
N VAL A 521 15.76 30.71 13.46
CA VAL A 521 16.23 31.79 12.57
C VAL A 521 15.54 33.12 12.93
N GLU A 522 14.22 33.10 13.11
CA GLU A 522 13.45 34.30 13.49
C GLU A 522 13.93 34.88 14.84
N ARG A 523 14.15 34.01 15.84
CA ARG A 523 14.70 34.40 17.15
C ARG A 523 16.09 35.02 17.06
N ARG A 524 16.96 34.42 16.24
CA ARG A 524 18.32 34.95 16.00
C ARG A 524 18.28 36.33 15.35
N VAL A 525 17.45 36.50 14.32
CA VAL A 525 17.29 37.79 13.62
C VAL A 525 16.73 38.86 14.56
N GLN A 526 15.71 38.53 15.36
CA GLN A 526 15.16 39.44 16.37
C GLN A 526 16.22 39.84 17.42
N ARG A 527 17.03 38.89 17.88
CA ARG A 527 18.13 39.12 18.83
C ARG A 527 19.19 40.04 18.25
N GLU A 528 19.64 39.78 17.03
CA GLU A 528 20.62 40.62 16.33
C GLU A 528 20.07 42.03 16.07
N ALA A 529 18.79 42.17 15.71
CA ALA A 529 18.13 43.47 15.55
C ALA A 529 18.03 44.24 16.88
N ASN A 530 17.69 43.56 17.97
CA ASN A 530 17.61 44.17 19.30
C ASN A 530 19.00 44.57 19.84
N SER A 531 20.04 43.78 19.54
CA SER A 531 21.43 44.11 19.88
C SER A 531 21.90 45.38 19.14
N LYS A 532 21.62 45.47 17.83
CA LYS A 532 21.93 46.66 17.02
C LYS A 532 21.23 47.92 17.53
N ARG A 533 19.95 47.83 17.91
CA ARG A 533 19.20 48.95 18.52
C ARG A 533 19.80 49.41 19.85
N LYS A 534 20.30 48.49 20.68
CA LYS A 534 20.98 48.84 21.94
C LYS A 534 22.34 49.51 21.72
N SER A 535 23.12 49.07 20.72
CA SER A 535 24.40 49.71 20.38
C SER A 535 24.23 51.11 19.78
N GLU A 536 23.20 51.32 18.95
CA GLU A 536 22.93 52.64 18.35
C GLU A 536 22.36 53.65 19.38
N GLY A 537 21.62 53.18 20.38
CA GLY A 537 21.12 54.02 21.49
C GLY A 537 22.20 54.54 22.44
N MET A 538 23.36 53.87 22.52
CA MET A 538 24.48 54.27 23.36
C MET A 538 25.30 55.44 22.73
N VAL A 539 25.31 55.54 21.40
CA VAL A 539 26.09 56.58 20.68
C VAL A 539 25.35 57.91 20.61
N GLY A 540 24.03 57.94 20.85
CA GLY A 540 23.20 59.14 20.79
C GLY A 540 23.18 60.03 22.05
N LYS A 541 23.93 59.68 23.10
CA LYS A 541 23.87 60.37 24.40
C LYS A 541 25.25 60.81 24.94
N ALA A 542 26.17 61.14 24.04
CA ALA A 542 27.44 61.77 24.38
C ALA A 542 27.54 63.17 23.76
N SER A 543 26.80 64.14 24.32
CA SER A 543 27.13 65.57 24.21
C SER A 543 26.38 66.40 25.26
N SER A 544 26.82 66.33 26.52
CA SER A 544 26.88 67.46 27.45
C SER A 544 27.36 67.00 28.83
N GLU A 545 28.61 67.37 29.14
CA GLU A 545 29.14 67.78 30.46
C GLU A 545 29.28 66.73 31.58
N GLU A 546 30.54 66.28 31.70
CA GLU A 546 31.37 66.03 32.90
C GLU A 546 30.67 66.01 34.28
N GLU A 547 30.69 64.85 34.95
CA GLU A 547 31.32 64.67 36.28
C GLU A 547 31.85 63.22 36.40
N GLU A 548 33.05 63.10 36.97
CA GLU A 548 33.85 61.89 37.14
C GLU A 548 33.22 60.95 38.18
N ASP A 549 33.03 59.68 37.82
CA ASP A 549 33.19 58.53 38.73
C ASP A 549 33.62 57.33 37.86
N GLU A 550 34.89 56.95 37.99
CA GLU A 550 35.46 55.74 37.42
C GLU A 550 34.92 54.52 38.18
N ASP A 551 33.94 53.82 37.59
CA ASP A 551 33.75 52.38 37.80
C ASP A 551 33.55 51.75 36.41
N ASP A 552 34.68 51.31 35.87
CA ASP A 552 34.82 50.52 34.65
C ASP A 552 34.31 49.11 34.96
N ASP A 553 33.02 48.85 34.76
CA ASP A 553 32.46 47.50 34.70
C ASP A 553 32.08 47.24 33.24
N GLU A 554 33.06 46.79 32.47
CA GLU A 554 32.85 46.23 31.15
C GLU A 554 31.73 45.20 31.24
N GLY A 555 30.73 45.31 30.35
CA GLY A 555 29.65 44.34 30.24
C GLY A 555 30.20 42.98 29.84
N GLU A 556 30.63 42.19 30.82
CA GLU A 556 31.05 40.82 30.68
C GLU A 556 29.93 40.03 29.99
N PHE A 557 30.28 39.51 28.83
CA PHE A 557 29.55 38.53 28.06
C PHE A 557 29.43 37.25 28.92
N PHE A 558 28.36 37.16 29.70
CA PHE A 558 28.09 36.01 30.58
C PHE A 558 27.52 34.83 29.77
N ASP A 559 28.36 34.14 29.00
CA ASP A 559 28.14 32.75 28.61
C ASP A 559 28.78 31.86 29.67
N CYS A 560 28.01 31.50 30.71
CA CYS A 560 28.46 30.54 31.71
C CYS A 560 28.25 29.11 31.21
N ASP A 561 29.24 28.60 30.48
CA ASP A 561 29.60 27.18 30.49
C ASP A 561 30.77 26.99 31.48
N ASP A 562 30.49 26.74 32.76
CA ASP A 562 31.26 25.74 33.52
C ASP A 562 30.63 25.44 34.90
N LEU A 563 30.42 24.15 35.17
CA LEU A 563 30.11 23.61 36.49
C LEU A 563 31.42 23.42 37.26
N THR A 564 31.99 24.49 37.82
CA THR A 564 32.96 24.33 38.92
C THR A 564 32.59 25.24 40.09
N ALA A 565 32.30 24.59 41.21
CA ALA A 565 31.93 25.23 42.46
C ALA A 565 33.07 26.12 42.98
N GLY A 566 32.88 27.44 42.92
CA GLY A 566 33.61 28.44 43.67
C GLY A 566 32.61 29.28 44.46
N ALA A 567 32.60 29.11 45.78
CA ALA A 567 31.72 29.83 46.70
C ALA A 567 31.97 31.34 46.65
N GLY A 568 31.15 32.06 45.89
CA GLY A 568 31.01 33.51 45.94
C GLY A 568 29.89 33.91 46.90
N SER A 569 30.19 34.84 47.81
CA SER A 569 29.32 35.33 48.90
C SER A 569 27.95 35.84 48.43
N PRO A 570 26.82 35.47 49.07
CA PRO A 570 25.45 35.82 48.65
C PRO A 570 24.98 37.23 49.07
N THR A 571 25.88 38.21 49.24
CA THR A 571 25.55 39.46 49.95
C THR A 571 25.58 40.74 49.13
N LYS A 572 25.74 40.70 47.79
CA LYS A 572 25.71 41.91 46.94
C LYS A 572 24.42 42.15 46.14
N ALA A 573 23.42 41.26 46.26
CA ALA A 573 22.10 41.42 45.61
C ALA A 573 21.04 42.09 46.53
N VAL A 574 21.47 42.82 47.55
CA VAL A 574 20.58 43.55 48.46
C VAL A 574 20.75 45.04 48.17
N LEU A 575 19.67 45.66 47.65
CA LEU A 575 19.43 47.11 47.48
C LEU A 575 19.78 47.75 46.12
N SER A 576 19.03 47.37 45.09
CA SER A 576 18.38 48.40 44.27
C SER A 576 16.90 48.04 44.06
N LEU A 577 16.01 48.63 44.86
CA LEU A 577 14.54 48.61 44.68
C LEU A 577 14.10 49.40 43.43
N LYS A 578 14.93 49.43 42.38
CA LYS A 578 14.58 50.06 41.11
C LYS A 578 13.71 49.07 40.33
N PRO A 579 12.47 49.43 40.00
CA PRO A 579 11.65 48.56 39.18
C PRO A 579 12.17 48.51 37.75
N GLU A 580 12.46 47.30 37.25
CA GLU A 580 12.97 47.05 35.90
C GLU A 580 12.04 46.06 35.16
N GLY A 581 11.97 46.14 33.82
CA GLY A 581 11.19 45.19 33.00
C GLY A 581 9.67 45.36 33.04
N ARG A 582 9.17 46.60 33.05
CA ARG A 582 7.73 46.91 33.04
C ARG A 582 7.21 47.08 31.60
N LEU A 583 6.26 46.23 31.17
CA LEU A 583 5.61 46.34 29.86
C LEU A 583 4.55 47.45 29.85
N ARG A 584 3.55 47.34 30.73
CA ARG A 584 2.44 48.31 30.85
C ARG A 584 1.77 48.22 32.23
N ARG A 585 1.01 49.25 32.62
CA ARG A 585 0.20 49.23 33.86
C ARG A 585 -0.99 48.26 33.74
N LEU A 586 -1.29 47.51 34.80
CA LEU A 586 -2.49 46.69 34.88
C LEU A 586 -3.67 47.57 35.32
N ASN A 587 -4.30 48.25 34.35
CA ASN A 587 -5.45 49.15 34.58
C ASN A 587 -5.16 50.16 35.72
N ASN A 588 -6.11 50.34 36.66
CA ASN A 588 -5.98 51.16 37.87
C ASN A 588 -5.72 50.32 39.13
N GLU A 589 -5.25 49.08 38.99
CA GLU A 589 -5.02 48.22 40.14
C GLU A 589 -3.74 48.62 40.90
N GLN A 590 -3.85 48.64 42.22
CA GLN A 590 -2.76 48.95 43.15
C GLN A 590 -2.28 47.68 43.85
N LEU A 591 -1.03 47.70 44.34
CA LEU A 591 -0.47 46.61 45.15
C LEU A 591 -1.26 46.45 46.45
N LEU A 592 -1.40 45.22 46.94
CA LEU A 592 -2.20 44.93 48.14
C LEU A 592 -1.58 45.49 49.43
N ASP A 593 -0.26 45.41 49.56
CA ASP A 593 0.46 45.87 50.75
C ASP A 593 0.74 47.39 50.74
N GLU A 594 0.83 48.00 49.55
CA GLU A 594 1.15 49.41 49.37
C GLU A 594 0.19 50.05 48.35
N PRO A 595 -0.97 50.58 48.80
CA PRO A 595 -1.99 51.11 47.90
C PRO A 595 -1.53 52.37 47.14
N ASP A 596 -0.42 53.00 47.50
CA ASP A 596 0.11 54.15 46.76
C ASP A 596 0.90 53.76 45.48
N GLU A 597 1.17 52.47 45.27
CA GLU A 597 1.87 51.95 44.08
C GLU A 597 0.96 51.14 43.15
N TYR A 598 1.05 51.43 41.85
CA TYR A 598 0.31 50.69 40.82
C TYR A 598 0.95 49.34 40.50
N LEU A 599 0.12 48.35 40.16
CA LEU A 599 0.54 47.05 39.68
C LEU A 599 0.94 47.11 38.20
N TYR A 600 2.14 46.65 37.86
CA TYR A 600 2.65 46.63 36.49
C TYR A 600 2.71 45.20 35.93
N ILE A 601 2.37 45.05 34.65
CA ILE A 601 2.60 43.82 33.89
C ILE A 601 4.10 43.74 33.56
N PRO A 602 4.80 42.68 33.98
CA PRO A 602 6.20 42.48 33.62
C PRO A 602 6.34 42.12 32.14
N ASP A 603 7.49 42.46 31.54
CA ASP A 603 7.97 41.79 30.34
C ASP A 603 8.30 40.34 30.71
N THR A 604 7.73 39.35 30.02
CA THR A 604 8.00 37.91 30.25
C THR A 604 8.75 37.29 29.08
N GLN A 605 9.37 36.14 29.31
CA GLN A 605 9.95 35.36 28.22
C GLN A 605 8.83 34.73 27.38
N GLU A 606 9.07 34.61 26.08
CA GLU A 606 8.12 33.94 25.20
C GLU A 606 8.12 32.41 25.43
N PRO A 607 6.99 31.73 25.18
CA PRO A 607 6.87 30.30 25.41
C PRO A 607 7.83 29.49 24.53
N VAL A 608 8.35 28.41 25.09
CA VAL A 608 9.32 27.52 24.44
C VAL A 608 8.60 26.68 23.38
N PRO A 609 8.93 26.83 22.08
CA PRO A 609 8.42 25.93 21.05
C PRO A 609 8.98 24.52 21.29
N LYS A 610 8.16 23.49 21.07
CA LYS A 610 8.58 22.08 21.18
C LYS A 610 8.03 21.26 20.03
N THR A 611 8.83 20.32 19.51
CA THR A 611 8.39 19.32 18.55
C THR A 611 7.72 18.13 19.24
N GLU A 612 6.99 17.30 18.49
CA GLU A 612 6.25 16.15 19.02
C GLU A 612 7.15 15.14 19.75
N ASP A 613 8.33 14.83 19.21
CA ASP A 613 9.30 13.95 19.85
C ASP A 613 9.83 14.53 21.17
N GLN A 614 10.06 15.85 21.24
CA GLN A 614 10.45 16.51 22.49
C GLN A 614 9.33 16.45 23.54
N LEU A 615 8.06 16.60 23.12
CA LEU A 615 6.91 16.45 24.02
C LEU A 615 6.76 15.00 24.51
N GLN A 616 7.03 14.03 23.65
CA GLN A 616 7.00 12.62 24.00
C GLN A 616 8.14 12.25 24.96
N ASP A 617 9.36 12.74 24.71
CA ASP A 617 10.51 12.57 25.59
C ASP A 617 10.25 13.19 26.97
N ASP A 618 9.70 14.41 27.01
CA ASP A 618 9.29 15.06 28.26
C ASP A 618 8.26 14.22 29.02
N ALA A 619 7.25 13.68 28.32
CA ALA A 619 6.22 12.82 28.92
C ALA A 619 6.81 11.51 29.47
N GLU A 620 7.72 10.88 28.73
CA GLU A 620 8.38 9.64 29.16
C GLU A 620 9.30 9.88 30.37
N VAL A 621 10.07 10.96 30.35
CA VAL A 621 10.90 11.37 31.49
C VAL A 621 10.03 11.67 32.72
N MET A 622 8.90 12.36 32.55
CA MET A 622 7.95 12.60 33.64
C MET A 622 7.36 11.31 34.19
N LEU A 623 6.99 10.35 33.34
CA LEU A 623 6.49 9.04 33.75
C LEU A 623 7.55 8.24 34.53
N LYS A 624 8.82 8.28 34.09
CA LYS A 624 9.94 7.59 34.76
C LYS A 624 10.26 8.18 36.13
N LEU A 625 10.16 9.51 36.30
CA LEU A 625 10.55 10.21 37.53
C LEU A 625 9.42 10.28 38.58
N GLY A 626 8.15 10.12 38.18
CA GLY A 626 6.99 10.10 39.06
C GLY A 626 6.52 11.47 39.60
N PRO A 627 5.27 11.57 40.10
CA PRO A 627 4.60 12.84 40.43
C PRO A 627 5.06 13.54 41.73
N GLY A 628 6.29 13.31 42.19
CA GLY A 628 6.84 13.94 43.40
C GLY A 628 8.35 14.16 43.40
N SER A 629 9.02 13.91 42.28
CA SER A 629 10.45 14.18 42.13
C SER A 629 10.70 15.70 42.09
N GLY A 630 11.77 16.15 42.75
CA GLY A 630 12.21 17.55 42.65
C GLY A 630 12.50 17.96 41.20
N LEU A 631 12.96 17.02 40.38
CA LEU A 631 13.26 17.25 38.97
C LEU A 631 11.98 17.40 38.12
N THR A 632 10.91 16.65 38.39
CA THR A 632 9.63 16.82 37.69
C THR A 632 8.98 18.16 38.05
N THR A 633 9.08 18.55 39.33
CA THR A 633 8.63 19.87 39.80
C THR A 633 9.40 20.99 39.11
N GLN A 634 10.73 20.85 38.98
CA GLN A 634 11.55 21.81 38.25
C GLN A 634 11.18 21.89 36.77
N MET A 635 11.06 20.76 36.06
CA MET A 635 10.70 20.72 34.64
C MET A 635 9.34 21.38 34.35
N MET A 636 8.34 21.16 35.22
CA MET A 636 7.00 21.75 35.10
C MET A 636 6.95 23.24 35.45
N CYS A 637 7.84 23.71 36.34
CA CYS A 637 7.78 25.05 36.90
C CYS A 637 8.85 26.01 36.34
N THR A 638 9.64 25.63 35.33
CA THR A 638 10.69 26.49 34.75
C THR A 638 10.13 27.81 34.17
N SER A 639 9.06 27.73 33.37
CA SER A 639 8.38 28.92 32.84
C SER A 639 7.77 29.75 33.98
N LEU A 640 7.09 29.08 34.92
CA LEU A 640 6.47 29.73 36.07
C LEU A 640 7.49 30.48 36.93
N LEU A 641 8.65 29.89 37.16
CA LEU A 641 9.75 30.51 37.90
C LEU A 641 10.23 31.77 37.17
N SER A 642 10.48 31.71 35.86
CA SER A 642 10.89 32.88 35.06
C SER A 642 9.84 34.00 35.10
N ASP A 643 8.55 33.67 35.04
CA ASP A 643 7.45 34.63 35.12
C ASP A 643 7.36 35.27 36.52
N MET A 644 7.55 34.49 37.59
CA MET A 644 7.59 35.00 38.97
C MET A 644 8.81 35.90 39.22
N GLU A 645 9.98 35.55 38.67
CA GLU A 645 11.18 36.39 38.76
C GLU A 645 11.01 37.73 38.04
N ALA A 646 10.39 37.70 36.84
CA ALA A 646 10.11 38.89 36.05
C ALA A 646 9.10 39.79 36.77
N PHE A 647 8.06 39.19 37.38
CA PHE A 647 7.07 39.92 38.16
C PHE A 647 7.68 40.62 39.37
N LYS A 648 8.53 39.93 40.14
CA LYS A 648 9.22 40.53 41.30
C LYS A 648 10.16 41.67 40.88
N ALA A 649 10.79 41.59 39.71
CA ALA A 649 11.62 42.68 39.19
C ALA A 649 10.80 43.91 38.76
N ALA A 650 9.64 43.70 38.14
CA ALA A 650 8.73 44.78 37.73
C ALA A 650 7.98 45.40 38.91
N ASN A 651 7.68 44.60 39.93
CA ASN A 651 6.95 44.96 41.15
C ASN A 651 7.75 44.53 42.41
N PRO A 652 8.79 45.28 42.81
CA PRO A 652 9.67 44.89 43.94
C PRO A 652 8.97 44.74 45.30
N ARG A 653 7.78 45.30 45.46
CA ARG A 653 6.94 45.26 46.66
C ARG A 653 5.70 44.36 46.51
N GLY A 654 5.58 43.62 45.40
CA GLY A 654 4.43 42.76 45.14
C GLY A 654 4.49 41.44 45.91
N ILE A 655 3.34 40.99 46.40
CA ILE A 655 3.16 39.70 47.07
C ILE A 655 2.62 38.63 46.12
N MET A 656 2.53 37.37 46.57
CA MET A 656 2.09 36.25 45.73
C MET A 656 0.64 36.43 45.23
N GLU A 657 -0.19 37.06 46.05
CA GLU A 657 -1.56 37.43 45.75
C GLU A 657 -1.64 38.44 44.59
N ASP A 658 -0.73 39.42 44.54
CA ASP A 658 -0.61 40.36 43.42
C ASP A 658 -0.15 39.66 42.13
N PHE A 659 0.73 38.66 42.25
CA PHE A 659 1.12 37.83 41.11
C PHE A 659 -0.07 37.01 40.59
N ILE A 660 -0.87 36.41 41.49
CA ILE A 660 -2.05 35.61 41.10
C ILE A 660 -3.12 36.49 40.43
N ARG A 661 -3.34 37.72 40.91
CA ARG A 661 -4.24 38.69 40.27
C ARG A 661 -3.87 38.98 38.81
N TRP A 662 -2.59 38.96 38.47
CA TRP A 662 -2.11 39.13 37.10
C TRP A 662 -2.06 37.82 36.30
N TYR A 663 -1.42 36.79 36.85
CA TYR A 663 -1.04 35.56 36.13
C TYR A 663 -2.18 34.53 36.07
N SER A 664 -3.03 34.46 37.10
CA SER A 664 -4.21 33.58 37.14
C SER A 664 -5.41 34.27 37.82
N PRO A 665 -6.08 35.22 37.14
CA PRO A 665 -7.20 35.98 37.73
C PRO A 665 -8.37 35.10 38.19
N LYS A 666 -8.50 33.87 37.67
CA LYS A 666 -9.51 32.89 38.07
C LYS A 666 -9.26 32.31 39.47
N ASP A 667 -8.04 32.43 39.99
CA ASP A 667 -7.64 31.94 41.32
C ASP A 667 -7.77 32.96 42.44
N TRP A 668 -8.26 34.15 42.09
CA TRP A 668 -8.59 35.23 42.99
C TRP A 668 -10.11 35.29 43.14
N GLU A 669 -10.63 34.66 44.21
CA GLU A 669 -12.07 34.50 44.43
C GLU A 669 -12.64 35.59 45.34
N GLU A 670 -13.82 36.10 44.99
CA GLU A 670 -14.59 37.04 45.82
C GLU A 670 -15.54 36.26 46.73
N VAL A 671 -15.26 36.24 48.03
CA VAL A 671 -16.12 35.62 49.04
C VAL A 671 -16.82 36.71 49.83
N THR A 672 -18.15 36.64 49.89
CA THR A 672 -18.95 37.56 50.69
C THR A 672 -19.10 37.00 52.10
N ASP A 673 -18.58 37.69 53.11
CA ASP A 673 -18.77 37.34 54.51
C ASP A 673 -20.26 37.44 54.92
N GLU A 674 -20.65 36.79 56.02
CA GLU A 674 -22.02 36.85 56.58
C GLU A 674 -22.49 38.27 56.95
N LEU A 675 -21.58 39.26 56.96
CA LEU A 675 -21.85 40.69 57.15
C LEU A 675 -22.02 41.50 55.85
N GLY A 676 -22.03 40.85 54.68
CA GLY A 676 -22.20 41.50 53.38
C GLY A 676 -20.97 42.28 52.88
N GLN A 677 -19.80 42.06 53.48
CA GLN A 677 -18.53 42.62 53.01
C GLN A 677 -17.87 41.64 52.03
N VAL A 678 -17.47 42.15 50.86
CA VAL A 678 -16.74 41.38 49.85
C VAL A 678 -15.28 41.29 50.30
N LYS A 679 -14.81 40.08 50.62
CA LYS A 679 -13.41 39.77 50.87
C LYS A 679 -12.85 38.97 49.70
N HIS A 680 -11.67 39.36 49.23
CA HIS A 680 -10.94 38.61 48.23
C HIS A 680 -10.03 37.59 48.93
N GLN A 681 -10.07 36.34 48.48
CA GLN A 681 -9.22 35.28 48.99
C GLN A 681 -8.66 34.40 47.86
N LEU A 682 -7.53 33.75 48.12
CA LEU A 682 -6.96 32.74 47.21
C LEU A 682 -7.89 31.53 47.13
N SER A 683 -7.99 30.94 45.92
CA SER A 683 -8.73 29.70 45.70
C SER A 683 -8.20 28.54 46.56
N ILE A 684 -9.08 27.58 46.87
CA ILE A 684 -8.77 26.40 47.71
C ILE A 684 -7.54 25.63 47.19
N ARG A 685 -7.36 25.55 45.86
CA ARG A 685 -6.20 24.88 45.24
C ARG A 685 -4.87 25.61 45.51
N MET A 686 -4.90 26.93 45.67
CA MET A 686 -3.71 27.74 45.93
C MET A 686 -3.31 27.74 47.41
N THR A 687 -4.27 27.52 48.32
CA THR A 687 -4.06 27.45 49.78
C THR A 687 -3.79 26.02 50.29
N THR A 688 -3.75 25.02 49.41
CA THR A 688 -3.49 23.62 49.79
C THR A 688 -2.05 23.44 50.30
N GLU A 689 -1.88 22.75 51.43
CA GLU A 689 -0.56 22.50 52.02
C GLU A 689 0.37 21.77 51.04
N GLY A 690 1.57 22.34 50.83
CA GLY A 690 2.58 21.77 49.94
C GLY A 690 2.47 22.18 48.46
N ASN A 691 1.64 23.18 48.14
CA ASN A 691 1.49 23.75 46.79
C ASN A 691 2.85 24.05 46.13
N THR A 692 3.03 23.59 44.89
CA THR A 692 4.24 23.80 44.10
C THR A 692 4.46 25.28 43.78
N TRP A 693 3.39 26.07 43.60
CA TRP A 693 3.52 27.49 43.25
C TRP A 693 4.07 28.33 44.41
N GLN A 694 3.69 28.03 45.65
CA GLN A 694 4.24 28.70 46.84
C GLN A 694 5.73 28.39 46.99
N LYS A 695 6.12 27.13 46.80
CA LYS A 695 7.54 26.71 46.83
C LYS A 695 8.36 27.39 45.74
N VAL A 696 7.82 27.55 44.54
CA VAL A 696 8.49 28.24 43.42
C VAL A 696 8.56 29.75 43.68
N TRP A 697 7.51 30.34 44.25
CA TRP A 697 7.49 31.75 44.64
C TRP A 697 8.54 32.08 45.68
N GLU A 698 8.74 31.23 46.69
CA GLU A 698 9.80 31.37 47.70
C GLU A 698 11.21 31.28 47.09
N GLN A 699 11.38 30.49 46.03
CA GLN A 699 12.66 30.31 45.34
C GLN A 699 12.98 31.47 44.37
N ALA A 700 11.96 32.07 43.75
CA ALA A 700 12.11 33.10 42.73
C ALA A 700 12.76 34.39 43.26
N GLN A 701 13.77 34.91 42.53
CA GLN A 701 14.46 36.16 42.83
C GLN A 701 13.99 37.32 41.94
N ALA A 702 14.16 38.56 42.36
CA ALA A 702 13.78 39.73 41.55
C ALA A 702 14.79 39.98 40.41
N VAL A 703 14.61 39.28 39.28
CA VAL A 703 15.51 39.36 38.11
C VAL A 703 14.72 39.74 36.86
N PRO A 704 15.04 40.86 36.17
CA PRO A 704 14.35 41.25 34.94
C PRO A 704 14.72 40.32 33.77
N VAL A 705 13.82 40.14 32.80
CA VAL A 705 14.00 39.21 31.66
C VAL A 705 15.32 39.37 30.91
N SER A 706 15.86 40.60 30.80
CA SER A 706 17.14 40.83 30.13
C SER A 706 18.35 40.16 30.82
N ARG A 707 18.23 39.83 32.12
CA ARG A 707 19.27 39.20 32.95
C ARG A 707 18.91 37.77 33.37
N GLN A 708 17.71 37.29 33.03
CA GLN A 708 17.31 35.92 33.31
C GLN A 708 17.99 34.95 32.35
N LYS A 709 18.16 33.70 32.80
CA LYS A 709 18.56 32.61 31.91
C LYS A 709 17.47 32.40 30.85
N ARG A 710 17.88 32.27 29.59
CA ARG A 710 16.96 32.04 28.47
C ARG A 710 16.29 30.68 28.60
N LEU A 711 14.97 30.64 28.46
CA LEU A 711 14.19 29.40 28.41
C LEU A 711 14.37 28.66 27.08
N PHE A 712 14.61 29.40 26.00
CA PHE A 712 14.84 28.87 24.67
C PHE A 712 16.19 29.35 24.12
N ASP A 713 17.04 28.40 23.77
CA ASP A 713 18.32 28.67 23.12
C ASP A 713 18.20 28.39 21.62
N ASP A 714 18.05 29.47 20.84
CA ASP A 714 17.90 29.40 19.39
C ASP A 714 19.07 28.69 18.69
N THR A 715 20.29 28.84 19.23
CA THR A 715 21.49 28.29 18.61
C THR A 715 21.61 26.79 18.90
N ASN A 716 21.43 26.39 20.15
CA ASN A 716 21.50 24.98 20.52
C ASN A 716 20.35 24.17 19.90
N GLU A 717 19.13 24.69 19.87
CA GLU A 717 18.00 23.99 19.24
C GLU A 717 18.15 23.87 17.72
N ALA A 718 18.67 24.90 17.04
CA ALA A 718 18.98 24.81 15.61
C ALA A 718 20.05 23.74 15.32
N LEU A 719 21.13 23.70 16.11
CA LEU A 719 22.19 22.70 15.97
C LEU A 719 21.69 21.28 16.27
N LYS A 720 20.79 21.10 17.25
CA LYS A 720 20.13 19.82 17.51
C LYS A 720 19.33 19.35 16.30
N VAL A 721 18.57 20.23 15.65
CA VAL A 721 17.81 19.89 14.43
C VAL A 721 18.74 19.49 13.28
N LEU A 722 19.80 20.26 13.02
CA LEU A 722 20.76 19.94 11.96
C LEU A 722 21.48 18.62 12.23
N HIS A 723 21.97 18.42 13.45
CA HIS A 723 22.62 17.19 13.88
C HIS A 723 21.69 15.99 13.79
N TYR A 724 20.41 16.17 14.18
CA TYR A 724 19.38 15.16 14.05
C TYR A 724 19.20 14.72 12.59
N LEU A 725 19.25 15.62 11.61
CA LEU A 725 19.09 15.26 10.20
C LEU A 725 20.37 14.64 9.60
N GLU A 726 21.55 15.05 10.07
CA GLU A 726 22.85 14.58 9.56
C GLU A 726 23.24 13.18 10.05
N THR A 727 22.77 12.76 11.23
CA THR A 727 23.17 11.49 11.86
C THR A 727 22.25 10.30 11.55
N ARG A 728 21.16 10.52 10.81
CA ARG A 728 20.14 9.50 10.54
C ARG A 728 20.64 8.40 9.61
N LYS A 729 20.16 7.19 9.87
CA LYS A 729 20.31 6.02 8.99
C LYS A 729 19.27 6.05 7.87
N MET A 730 19.52 5.29 6.80
CA MET A 730 18.62 5.30 5.63
C MET A 730 17.19 4.88 5.95
N HIS A 731 16.99 3.84 6.77
CA HIS A 731 15.65 3.44 7.22
C HIS A 731 14.94 4.53 8.05
N GLU A 732 15.67 5.33 8.82
CA GLU A 732 15.08 6.43 9.60
C GLU A 732 14.68 7.61 8.70
N ILE A 733 15.49 7.90 7.66
CA ILE A 733 15.14 8.87 6.62
C ILE A 733 13.89 8.41 5.86
N TYR A 734 13.79 7.12 5.53
CA TYR A 734 12.59 6.52 4.96
C TYR A 734 11.37 6.73 5.88
N ASN A 735 11.49 6.44 7.18
CA ASN A 735 10.40 6.62 8.15
C ASN A 735 9.91 8.07 8.23
N LEU A 736 10.81 9.05 8.10
CA LEU A 736 10.47 10.48 8.10
C LEU A 736 9.76 10.95 6.82
N THR A 737 9.90 10.23 5.70
CA THR A 737 9.51 10.70 4.36
C THR A 737 8.42 9.86 3.70
N ILE A 738 8.19 8.63 4.14
CA ILE A 738 7.21 7.71 3.53
C ILE A 738 5.77 8.22 3.59
N ILE A 739 5.32 8.81 4.71
CA ILE A 739 3.95 9.34 4.83
C ILE A 739 3.74 10.56 3.90
N PRO A 740 4.62 11.58 3.90
CA PRO A 740 4.54 12.66 2.91
C PRO A 740 4.63 12.20 1.45
N LEU A 741 5.44 11.17 1.17
CA LEU A 741 5.57 10.57 -0.16
C LEU A 741 4.25 9.93 -0.61
N LEU A 742 3.66 9.05 0.20
CA LEU A 742 2.40 8.39 -0.11
C LEU A 742 1.24 9.37 -0.24
N HIS A 743 1.21 10.39 0.63
CA HIS A 743 0.22 11.47 0.53
C HIS A 743 0.34 12.19 -0.83
N SER A 744 1.56 12.53 -1.25
CA SER A 744 1.81 13.18 -2.54
C SER A 744 1.48 12.28 -3.73
N ALA A 745 1.74 10.98 -3.63
CA ALA A 745 1.40 9.99 -4.65
C ALA A 745 -0.12 9.84 -4.83
N ILE A 746 -0.89 9.78 -3.74
CA ILE A 746 -2.35 9.71 -3.79
C ILE A 746 -2.93 10.99 -4.40
N LEU A 747 -2.44 12.17 -3.99
CA LEU A 747 -2.89 13.44 -4.56
C LEU A 747 -2.54 13.56 -6.05
N LYS A 748 -1.36 13.08 -6.46
CA LYS A 748 -0.97 13.02 -7.87
C LYS A 748 -1.92 12.13 -8.68
N LEU A 749 -2.28 10.96 -8.15
CA LEU A 749 -3.26 10.07 -8.80
C LEU A 749 -4.65 10.72 -8.86
N ALA A 750 -5.07 11.42 -7.81
CA ALA A 750 -6.31 12.17 -7.82
C ALA A 750 -6.33 13.26 -8.91
N ASP A 751 -5.23 14.01 -9.09
CA ASP A 751 -5.09 15.00 -10.17
C ASP A 751 -5.15 14.37 -11.56
N ILE A 752 -4.46 13.23 -11.76
CA ILE A 752 -4.51 12.47 -13.01
C ILE A 752 -5.95 12.02 -13.33
N LEU A 753 -6.67 11.52 -12.33
CA LEU A 753 -8.06 11.08 -12.48
C LEU A 753 -9.01 12.27 -12.73
N SER A 754 -8.74 13.41 -12.09
CA SER A 754 -9.44 14.68 -12.33
C SER A 754 -9.29 15.16 -13.77
N ASN A 755 -8.06 15.21 -14.27
CA ASN A 755 -7.75 15.64 -15.64
C ASN A 755 -8.36 14.69 -16.68
N ALA A 756 -8.44 13.39 -16.36
CA ALA A 756 -9.13 12.40 -17.18
C ALA A 756 -10.66 12.44 -17.04
N LYS A 757 -11.22 13.28 -16.17
CA LYS A 757 -12.64 13.38 -15.82
C LYS A 757 -13.22 12.07 -15.27
N LEU A 758 -12.49 11.35 -14.41
CA LEU A 758 -12.88 10.04 -13.84
C LEU A 758 -13.07 10.06 -12.32
N GLU A 759 -13.17 11.23 -11.70
CA GLU A 759 -13.31 11.39 -10.24
C GLU A 759 -14.53 10.66 -9.68
N ASP A 760 -15.64 10.67 -10.42
CA ASP A 760 -16.90 10.01 -10.07
C ASP A 760 -16.74 8.49 -9.89
N LEU A 761 -15.92 7.84 -10.72
CA LEU A 761 -15.70 6.39 -10.68
C LEU A 761 -14.81 5.94 -9.52
N PHE A 762 -13.81 6.76 -9.16
CA PHE A 762 -12.72 6.34 -8.27
C PHE A 762 -12.65 7.12 -6.95
N SER A 763 -13.52 8.11 -6.73
CA SER A 763 -13.55 8.94 -5.51
C SER A 763 -13.59 8.12 -4.21
N SER A 764 -14.42 7.07 -4.16
CA SER A 764 -14.52 6.18 -2.99
C SER A 764 -13.22 5.44 -2.69
N GLN A 765 -12.48 5.05 -3.73
CA GLN A 765 -11.19 4.35 -3.60
C GLN A 765 -10.10 5.33 -3.15
N ILE A 766 -10.08 6.56 -3.66
CA ILE A 766 -9.16 7.62 -3.21
C ILE A 766 -9.41 7.96 -1.74
N GLU A 767 -10.66 8.13 -1.33
CA GLU A 767 -11.00 8.41 0.08
C GLU A 767 -10.65 7.24 1.00
N LYS A 768 -10.81 5.99 0.54
CA LYS A 768 -10.32 4.81 1.25
C LYS A 768 -8.79 4.87 1.43
N LEU A 769 -8.03 5.14 0.37
CA LEU A 769 -6.57 5.29 0.44
C LEU A 769 -6.14 6.39 1.41
N LEU A 770 -6.81 7.55 1.39
CA LEU A 770 -6.53 8.64 2.33
C LEU A 770 -6.88 8.28 3.78
N SER A 771 -7.97 7.54 4.00
CA SER A 771 -8.36 7.04 5.31
C SER A 771 -7.38 6.00 5.86
N ASP A 772 -6.91 5.08 5.01
CA ASP A 772 -5.91 4.08 5.38
C ASP A 772 -4.56 4.75 5.67
N LEU A 773 -4.16 5.75 4.88
CA LEU A 773 -2.97 6.56 5.15
C LEU A 773 -3.10 7.37 6.45
N CYS A 774 -4.29 7.89 6.78
CA CYS A 774 -4.55 8.55 8.06
C CYS A 774 -4.25 7.61 9.24
N ARG A 775 -4.77 6.38 9.18
CA ARG A 775 -4.54 5.36 10.21
C ARG A 775 -3.06 5.00 10.34
N LEU A 776 -2.35 4.82 9.22
CA LEU A 776 -0.91 4.56 9.20
C LEU A 776 -0.11 5.73 9.78
N SER A 777 -0.50 6.98 9.48
CA SER A 777 0.22 8.18 9.95
C SER A 777 0.11 8.43 11.46
N ARG A 778 -0.86 7.80 12.13
CA ARG A 778 -1.17 7.99 13.56
C ARG A 778 -0.86 6.76 14.41
N SER A 779 -0.22 5.73 13.85
CA SER A 779 0.20 4.56 14.63
C SER A 779 1.35 4.93 15.58
N HIS A 780 1.18 4.67 16.86
CA HIS A 780 2.15 5.00 17.93
C HIS A 780 3.17 3.89 18.22
N SER A 781 3.34 2.91 17.32
CA SER A 781 4.37 1.87 17.48
C SER A 781 5.73 2.36 16.98
N ASP A 782 6.80 2.02 17.70
CA ASP A 782 8.20 2.31 17.30
C ASP A 782 8.58 1.70 15.94
N GLU A 783 7.81 0.73 15.47
CA GLU A 783 7.88 0.15 14.13
C GLU A 783 6.71 0.64 13.28
N LEU A 784 7.00 1.18 12.08
CA LEU A 784 5.97 1.57 11.13
C LEU A 784 5.14 0.34 10.70
N PRO A 785 3.80 0.42 10.74
CA PRO A 785 2.94 -0.64 10.22
C PRO A 785 3.24 -0.92 8.75
N SER A 786 3.00 -2.16 8.33
CA SER A 786 3.26 -2.60 6.96
C SER A 786 2.56 -1.70 5.94
N VAL A 787 3.35 -1.02 5.12
CA VAL A 787 2.89 -0.12 4.05
C VAL A 787 2.41 -0.89 2.82
N LYS A 788 2.74 -2.20 2.74
CA LYS A 788 2.47 -3.07 1.60
C LYS A 788 0.99 -3.08 1.15
N PRO A 789 -0.01 -3.21 2.05
CA PRO A 789 -1.42 -3.21 1.62
C PRO A 789 -1.83 -1.92 0.91
N LEU A 790 -1.35 -0.77 1.39
CA LEU A 790 -1.64 0.52 0.76
C LEU A 790 -0.97 0.64 -0.62
N LEU A 791 0.24 0.12 -0.77
CA LEU A 791 0.93 0.08 -2.08
C LEU A 791 0.24 -0.84 -3.07
N ASP A 792 -0.28 -1.98 -2.61
CA ASP A 792 -1.02 -2.92 -3.45
C ASP A 792 -2.37 -2.29 -3.89
N ASP A 793 -3.08 -1.61 -3.00
CA ASP A 793 -4.31 -0.85 -3.34
C ASP A 793 -4.02 0.31 -4.33
N LEU A 794 -2.90 1.02 -4.16
CA LEU A 794 -2.47 2.09 -5.07
C LEU A 794 -2.12 1.53 -6.46
N ALA A 795 -1.39 0.42 -6.51
CA ALA A 795 -1.05 -0.25 -7.77
C ALA A 795 -2.28 -0.82 -8.48
N GLU A 796 -3.25 -1.31 -7.73
CA GLU A 796 -4.53 -1.75 -8.26
C GLU A 796 -5.30 -0.57 -8.88
N LEU A 797 -5.35 0.59 -8.21
CA LEU A 797 -5.99 1.79 -8.77
C LEU A 797 -5.31 2.24 -10.08
N GLU A 798 -3.98 2.24 -10.14
CA GLU A 798 -3.24 2.52 -11.39
C GLU A 798 -3.53 1.48 -12.47
N ARG A 799 -3.62 0.19 -12.13
CA ARG A 799 -3.98 -0.87 -13.07
C ARG A 799 -5.39 -0.66 -13.64
N ARG A 800 -6.35 -0.24 -12.81
CA ARG A 800 -7.72 0.11 -13.23
C ARG A 800 -7.76 1.34 -14.12
N PHE A 801 -6.95 2.36 -13.86
CA PHE A 801 -6.84 3.52 -14.74
C PHE A 801 -6.33 3.14 -16.14
N TYR A 802 -5.29 2.29 -16.22
CA TYR A 802 -4.81 1.76 -17.49
C TYR A 802 -5.90 0.97 -18.22
N GLN A 803 -6.60 0.09 -17.50
CA GLN A 803 -7.71 -0.68 -18.04
C GLN A 803 -8.80 0.22 -18.63
N PHE A 804 -9.18 1.28 -17.91
CA PHE A 804 -10.15 2.26 -18.40
C PHE A 804 -9.66 2.90 -19.69
N LYS A 805 -8.39 3.32 -19.76
CA LYS A 805 -7.86 3.96 -20.96
C LYS A 805 -7.85 3.02 -22.18
N CYS A 806 -7.47 1.75 -21.99
CA CYS A 806 -7.56 0.72 -23.04
C CYS A 806 -9.01 0.51 -23.48
N PHE A 807 -9.96 0.50 -22.54
CA PHE A 807 -11.38 0.34 -22.82
C PHE A 807 -12.00 1.57 -23.50
N GLU A 808 -11.59 2.78 -23.12
CA GLU A 808 -11.98 4.05 -23.74
C GLU A 808 -11.64 4.04 -25.24
N GLN A 809 -10.41 3.62 -25.60
CA GLN A 809 -10.01 3.46 -26.99
C GLN A 809 -10.79 2.35 -27.70
N LEU A 810 -10.97 1.19 -27.06
CA LEU A 810 -11.73 0.06 -27.61
C LEU A 810 -13.18 0.46 -27.96
N SER A 811 -13.81 1.28 -27.14
CA SER A 811 -15.17 1.79 -27.36
C SER A 811 -15.28 2.77 -28.54
N GLY A 812 -14.16 3.18 -29.14
CA GLY A 812 -14.13 4.14 -30.23
C GLY A 812 -14.42 5.58 -29.82
N TYR A 813 -14.27 5.93 -28.54
CA TYR A 813 -14.33 7.31 -28.05
C TYR A 813 -13.20 8.16 -28.67
N PRO A 814 -13.44 9.43 -29.05
CA PRO A 814 -14.72 10.17 -28.98
C PRO A 814 -15.59 10.02 -30.24
N LYS A 815 -15.20 9.20 -31.21
CA LYS A 815 -15.84 9.13 -32.54
C LYS A 815 -17.16 8.35 -32.55
N ARG A 816 -17.31 7.33 -31.70
CA ARG A 816 -18.43 6.37 -31.74
C ARG A 816 -19.25 6.27 -30.44
N SER A 817 -18.65 6.60 -29.30
CA SER A 817 -19.27 6.52 -27.98
C SER A 817 -19.11 7.84 -27.23
N SER A 818 -20.05 8.14 -26.33
CA SER A 818 -19.92 9.25 -25.38
C SER A 818 -19.16 8.80 -24.12
N LEU A 819 -18.43 9.72 -23.47
CA LEU A 819 -17.67 9.40 -22.25
C LEU A 819 -18.58 8.80 -21.14
N GLN A 820 -19.83 9.28 -21.01
CA GLN A 820 -20.78 8.76 -20.02
C GLN A 820 -21.16 7.30 -20.26
N GLN A 821 -21.35 6.89 -21.52
CA GLN A 821 -21.64 5.50 -21.87
C GLN A 821 -20.45 4.59 -21.56
N VAL A 822 -19.22 5.04 -21.86
CA VAL A 822 -17.98 4.30 -21.55
C VAL A 822 -17.85 4.11 -20.04
N LYS A 823 -18.12 5.14 -19.24
CA LYS A 823 -18.08 5.04 -17.77
C LYS A 823 -19.08 4.03 -17.22
N LEU A 824 -20.34 4.09 -17.66
CA LEU A 824 -21.38 3.16 -17.19
C LEU A 824 -21.03 1.69 -17.50
N GLN A 825 -20.49 1.43 -18.70
CA GLN A 825 -20.03 0.10 -19.07
C GLN A 825 -18.78 -0.31 -18.28
N PHE A 826 -17.89 0.63 -17.99
CA PHE A 826 -16.73 0.35 -17.16
C PHE A 826 -17.12 0.05 -15.71
N GLU A 827 -18.16 0.67 -15.16
CA GLU A 827 -18.70 0.28 -13.85
C GLU A 827 -19.21 -1.17 -13.84
N GLU A 828 -19.81 -1.65 -14.93
CA GLU A 828 -20.18 -3.07 -15.07
C GLU A 828 -18.93 -3.96 -15.06
N ILE A 829 -17.86 -3.57 -15.76
CA ILE A 829 -16.56 -4.26 -15.77
C ILE A 829 -15.95 -4.32 -14.36
N LEU A 830 -16.04 -3.23 -13.60
CA LEU A 830 -15.54 -3.17 -12.23
C LEU A 830 -16.34 -4.08 -11.28
N ARG A 831 -17.66 -4.23 -11.49
CA ARG A 831 -18.54 -5.07 -10.65
C ARG A 831 -18.47 -6.56 -10.99
N ASN A 832 -18.22 -6.90 -12.26
CA ASN A 832 -18.28 -8.26 -12.77
C ASN A 832 -16.88 -8.83 -13.10
N ASP A 833 -15.87 -8.63 -12.23
CA ASP A 833 -14.52 -9.20 -12.36
C ASP A 833 -13.88 -9.06 -13.75
N ASN A 834 -13.86 -7.82 -14.28
CA ASN A 834 -13.32 -7.48 -15.61
C ASN A 834 -14.15 -8.03 -16.80
N CYS A 835 -15.44 -8.30 -16.59
CA CYS A 835 -16.36 -8.76 -17.62
C CYS A 835 -17.49 -7.76 -17.88
N CYS A 836 -17.92 -7.62 -19.13
CA CYS A 836 -19.09 -6.83 -19.52
C CYS A 836 -19.99 -7.63 -20.46
N THR A 837 -21.30 -7.52 -20.29
CA THR A 837 -22.26 -8.14 -21.21
C THR A 837 -22.39 -7.31 -22.49
N ILE A 838 -22.23 -7.95 -23.65
CA ILE A 838 -22.36 -7.29 -24.97
C ILE A 838 -23.71 -7.64 -25.62
N VAL A 839 -24.14 -8.89 -25.46
CA VAL A 839 -25.37 -9.44 -26.04
C VAL A 839 -26.12 -10.21 -25.00
N ASN A 840 -27.39 -9.88 -24.83
CA ASN A 840 -28.31 -10.72 -24.09
C ASN A 840 -29.69 -10.71 -24.77
N ARG A 841 -29.87 -11.58 -25.76
CA ARG A 841 -31.13 -11.67 -26.53
C ARG A 841 -32.32 -12.17 -25.70
N ARG A 842 -32.08 -12.70 -24.50
CA ARG A 842 -33.14 -13.08 -23.56
C ARG A 842 -33.76 -11.86 -22.86
N LEU A 843 -33.10 -10.70 -22.89
CA LEU A 843 -33.52 -9.46 -22.20
C LEU A 843 -33.90 -8.30 -23.14
N THR A 844 -33.46 -8.32 -24.40
CA THR A 844 -33.60 -7.16 -25.31
C THR A 844 -34.88 -7.21 -26.17
N ALA A 845 -35.99 -6.69 -25.62
CA ALA A 845 -37.09 -6.11 -26.39
C ALA A 845 -36.96 -4.58 -26.56
N ALA A 846 -36.01 -3.96 -25.86
CA ALA A 846 -35.68 -2.53 -25.96
C ALA A 846 -34.33 -2.38 -26.66
N GLY A 847 -34.34 -1.85 -27.87
CA GLY A 847 -33.15 -1.66 -28.72
C GLY A 847 -32.26 -0.51 -28.27
N ASP A 848 -31.59 -0.66 -27.14
CA ASP A 848 -30.48 0.22 -26.78
C ASP A 848 -29.20 -0.33 -27.42
N GLY A 849 -28.58 0.48 -28.29
CA GLY A 849 -27.37 0.14 -29.02
C GLY A 849 -26.25 -0.26 -28.06
N THR A 850 -25.98 -1.56 -27.97
CA THR A 850 -24.95 -2.11 -27.11
C THR A 850 -23.57 -1.95 -27.78
N LEU A 851 -22.48 -2.13 -27.02
CA LEU A 851 -21.09 -2.27 -27.54
C LEU A 851 -20.99 -3.18 -28.78
N TYR A 852 -21.95 -4.08 -28.94
CA TYR A 852 -22.15 -4.93 -30.10
C TYR A 852 -22.11 -4.16 -31.42
N ASP A 853 -22.84 -3.05 -31.53
CA ASP A 853 -22.94 -2.25 -32.77
C ASP A 853 -21.66 -1.45 -33.04
N ILE A 854 -20.85 -1.19 -32.00
CA ILE A 854 -19.63 -0.38 -32.07
C ILE A 854 -18.41 -1.24 -32.42
N LEU A 855 -18.32 -2.44 -31.85
CA LEU A 855 -17.17 -3.34 -32.00
C LEU A 855 -17.24 -4.17 -33.28
N ILE A 856 -18.40 -4.66 -33.66
CA ILE A 856 -18.51 -5.81 -34.58
C ILE A 856 -18.41 -5.49 -36.08
N PRO A 857 -18.89 -4.34 -36.62
CA PRO A 857 -18.91 -4.14 -38.08
C PRO A 857 -17.54 -4.14 -38.77
N LYS A 858 -16.44 -3.95 -38.03
CA LYS A 858 -15.06 -4.09 -38.56
C LYS A 858 -14.40 -5.43 -38.19
N LEU A 859 -14.95 -6.17 -37.24
CA LEU A 859 -14.37 -7.42 -36.75
C LEU A 859 -14.90 -8.66 -37.49
N GLU A 860 -16.09 -8.62 -38.09
CA GLU A 860 -16.70 -9.78 -38.75
C GLU A 860 -15.85 -10.35 -39.90
N GLU A 861 -15.05 -9.54 -40.59
CA GLU A 861 -14.15 -10.00 -41.66
C GLU A 861 -12.95 -10.81 -41.12
N ASP A 862 -12.46 -10.49 -39.91
CA ASP A 862 -11.27 -11.12 -39.29
C ASP A 862 -11.60 -12.14 -38.18
N MET A 863 -12.87 -12.30 -37.77
CA MET A 863 -13.23 -13.17 -36.63
C MET A 863 -12.88 -14.64 -36.83
N ALA A 864 -12.83 -15.13 -38.08
CA ALA A 864 -12.43 -16.49 -38.38
C ALA A 864 -10.95 -16.75 -38.05
N GLU A 865 -10.07 -15.78 -38.30
CA GLU A 865 -8.63 -15.87 -37.99
C GLU A 865 -8.34 -15.68 -36.48
N ARG A 866 -9.26 -15.00 -35.78
CA ARG A 866 -9.15 -14.66 -34.34
C ARG A 866 -9.76 -15.69 -33.39
N LEU A 867 -10.32 -16.77 -33.92
CA LEU A 867 -10.93 -17.84 -33.13
C LEU A 867 -9.86 -18.62 -32.35
N ILE A 868 -9.92 -18.58 -31.02
CA ILE A 868 -9.00 -19.34 -30.15
C ILE A 868 -9.53 -20.74 -29.92
N SER A 869 -10.78 -20.84 -29.46
CA SER A 869 -11.38 -22.11 -29.08
C SER A 869 -12.86 -22.19 -29.41
N LYS A 870 -13.30 -23.42 -29.73
CA LYS A 870 -14.70 -23.82 -29.70
C LYS A 870 -14.88 -24.93 -28.69
N ASP A 871 -15.71 -24.67 -27.69
CA ASP A 871 -16.04 -25.59 -26.61
C ASP A 871 -17.46 -26.12 -26.83
N TYR A 872 -17.60 -27.43 -26.96
CA TYR A 872 -18.89 -28.12 -27.07
C TYR A 872 -19.11 -28.94 -25.81
N ILE A 873 -20.28 -28.84 -25.21
CA ILE A 873 -20.72 -29.68 -24.10
C ILE A 873 -22.00 -30.39 -24.54
N ILE A 874 -21.95 -31.72 -24.59
CA ILE A 874 -23.06 -32.59 -24.95
C ILE A 874 -23.48 -33.32 -23.68
N ARG A 875 -24.76 -33.17 -23.33
CA ARG A 875 -25.39 -33.80 -22.18
C ARG A 875 -26.57 -34.62 -22.64
N LEU A 876 -26.75 -35.78 -22.05
CA LEU A 876 -27.90 -36.62 -22.29
C LEU A 876 -28.32 -37.21 -20.96
N ASP A 877 -29.56 -36.96 -20.56
CA ASP A 877 -30.12 -37.55 -19.36
C ASP A 877 -31.07 -38.69 -19.73
N GLY A 878 -31.08 -39.76 -18.95
CA GLY A 878 -32.04 -40.85 -19.11
C GLY A 878 -33.36 -40.51 -18.43
N ASP A 879 -34.50 -40.91 -19.01
CA ASP A 879 -35.80 -40.73 -18.36
C ASP A 879 -35.85 -41.54 -17.05
N THR A 880 -35.97 -40.85 -15.91
CA THR A 880 -36.06 -41.49 -14.58
C THR A 880 -37.35 -42.28 -14.39
N LYS A 881 -38.31 -42.20 -15.33
CA LYS A 881 -39.65 -42.80 -15.20
C LYS A 881 -39.77 -44.22 -15.75
N THR A 882 -38.82 -44.73 -16.53
CA THR A 882 -38.91 -46.08 -17.09
C THR A 882 -38.29 -47.11 -16.14
N THR A 883 -39.00 -47.45 -15.07
CA THR A 883 -38.66 -48.53 -14.13
C THR A 883 -38.93 -49.94 -14.68
N GLU A 884 -39.44 -50.07 -15.91
CA GLU A 884 -40.00 -51.33 -16.41
C GLU A 884 -38.98 -52.47 -16.66
N LYS A 885 -37.65 -52.22 -16.55
CA LYS A 885 -36.63 -53.25 -16.83
C LYS A 885 -35.43 -53.31 -15.88
N GLY A 886 -35.45 -52.62 -14.73
CA GLY A 886 -34.31 -52.63 -13.78
C GLY A 886 -33.00 -52.00 -14.30
N LEU A 887 -33.02 -51.41 -15.49
CA LEU A 887 -31.87 -50.73 -16.10
C LEU A 887 -31.92 -49.24 -15.74
N TYR A 888 -31.01 -48.77 -14.88
CA TYR A 888 -30.92 -47.35 -14.54
C TYR A 888 -30.09 -46.61 -15.60
N LEU A 889 -30.72 -45.66 -16.29
CA LEU A 889 -30.04 -44.78 -17.23
C LEU A 889 -29.49 -43.56 -16.48
N GLY A 890 -28.17 -43.52 -16.30
CA GLY A 890 -27.46 -42.40 -15.70
C GLY A 890 -27.20 -41.25 -16.69
N PRO A 891 -26.81 -40.05 -16.20
CA PRO A 891 -26.46 -38.95 -17.09
C PRO A 891 -25.20 -39.27 -17.91
N GLN A 892 -25.16 -38.82 -19.16
CA GLN A 892 -24.00 -38.93 -20.04
C GLN A 892 -23.50 -37.54 -20.37
N PHE A 893 -22.20 -37.32 -20.24
CA PHE A 893 -21.57 -36.02 -20.46
C PHE A 893 -20.33 -36.16 -21.34
N MET A 894 -20.21 -35.28 -22.31
CA MET A 894 -18.98 -35.11 -23.09
C MET A 894 -18.71 -33.63 -23.34
N ARG A 895 -17.50 -33.19 -23.03
CA ARG A 895 -16.98 -31.88 -23.42
C ARG A 895 -15.84 -32.02 -24.43
N ALA A 896 -15.92 -31.28 -25.52
CA ALA A 896 -14.89 -31.17 -26.53
C ALA A 896 -14.38 -29.74 -26.59
N ILE A 897 -13.08 -29.54 -26.42
CA ILE A 897 -12.42 -28.24 -26.51
C ILE A 897 -11.53 -28.28 -27.75
N VAL A 898 -11.94 -27.59 -28.80
CA VAL A 898 -11.23 -27.52 -30.09
C VAL A 898 -10.42 -26.21 -30.11
N THR A 899 -9.11 -26.31 -30.30
CA THR A 899 -8.17 -25.17 -30.36
C THR A 899 -7.28 -25.33 -31.59
N GLY A 900 -7.69 -24.72 -32.71
CA GLY A 900 -7.07 -24.96 -34.01
C GLY A 900 -7.18 -26.43 -34.43
N GLU A 901 -6.05 -27.12 -34.60
CA GLU A 901 -6.02 -28.56 -34.90
C GLU A 901 -6.10 -29.46 -33.65
N LYS A 902 -5.92 -28.89 -32.46
CA LYS A 902 -5.91 -29.64 -31.20
C LYS A 902 -7.33 -29.88 -30.73
N LEU A 903 -7.59 -31.09 -30.22
CA LEU A 903 -8.86 -31.46 -29.62
C LEU A 903 -8.62 -32.09 -28.25
N ARG A 904 -9.26 -31.54 -27.22
CA ARG A 904 -9.33 -32.17 -25.90
C ARG A 904 -10.75 -32.68 -25.67
N LEU A 905 -10.88 -33.99 -25.46
CA LEU A 905 -12.13 -34.67 -25.16
C LEU A 905 -12.16 -35.06 -23.68
N CYS A 906 -13.26 -34.71 -23.02
CA CYS A 906 -13.50 -35.01 -21.62
C CYS A 906 -14.85 -35.71 -21.54
N GLY A 907 -14.85 -37.01 -21.26
CA GLY A 907 -16.05 -37.83 -21.14
C GLY A 907 -16.32 -38.22 -19.70
N ALA A 908 -17.57 -38.10 -19.27
CA ALA A 908 -18.07 -38.74 -18.06
C ALA A 908 -19.28 -39.59 -18.49
N PHE A 909 -19.03 -40.90 -18.62
CA PHE A 909 -20.03 -41.86 -19.10
C PHE A 909 -20.45 -42.77 -17.96
N THR A 910 -21.75 -42.84 -17.72
CA THR A 910 -22.34 -43.59 -16.61
C THR A 910 -22.90 -44.92 -17.08
N GLU A 911 -22.53 -45.99 -16.39
CA GLU A 911 -22.99 -47.37 -16.62
C GLU A 911 -23.79 -47.86 -15.40
N SER A 912 -24.80 -48.69 -15.64
CA SER A 912 -25.58 -49.34 -14.56
C SER A 912 -24.76 -50.46 -13.94
N THR A 913 -24.59 -50.44 -12.62
CA THR A 913 -23.93 -51.51 -11.85
C THR A 913 -24.93 -52.54 -11.30
N ALA A 914 -26.23 -52.27 -11.41
CA ALA A 914 -27.27 -53.25 -11.10
C ALA A 914 -27.26 -54.39 -12.14
N PHE A 915 -27.05 -55.62 -11.68
CA PHE A 915 -27.26 -56.82 -12.48
C PHE A 915 -28.76 -57.02 -12.71
N VAL A 916 -29.16 -57.13 -13.98
CA VAL A 916 -30.53 -57.46 -14.41
C VAL A 916 -30.80 -58.95 -14.24
#